data_AF-A0A8T5NCR8-F1
#
_entry.id   AF-A0A8T5NCR8-F1
#
_cell.length_a   1.000
_cell.length_b   1.000
_cell.length_c   1.000
_cell.angle_alpha   90.00
_cell.angle_beta   90.00
_cell.angle_gamma   90.00
#
_symmetry.space_group_name_H-M   'P 1'
#
loop_
_entity.id
_entity.type
_entity.pdbx_description
1 polymer ?
#
loop_
_entity_poly.entity_id
_entity_poly.type
_entity_poly.pdbx_seq_one_letter_code
_entity_poly.pdbx_strand_id
1 'polypeptide(L)'
;MIKFRLLTLIILCLIISTDTGGAVIEVRGAAAKEAATWDASSFAGFWYDIETDKSTESLVVRGSLGYDRTIQSGDLLYYTSDVAAPYRIYSARELTVDGQTSYNVVGWMGEKYVAVNGKANKLSKLILEQDNQDSKVLAVGETWDMGDGYTLTANSIDAKASPGQVWFTLSKDGVKKDDKVALQGQSYIFRETNLAGAPNVPVFVTYINKIFPGATTDMVELKYSWLISKSITSIQSGDKYGLLKVSMANENNIILANEQSIALQKGSRIDLFGNIKLYVADSELFIYCPVRIEASDKYSIRGETAKGATSWNARNFAGFWYDLNNDQSTESLTISSINTAGRYIEANGLTYRTSPVSLKYMVTAQKSIPVNNMNYYSVVGWNGDKYLAINGKANKLLRIIRELGTSASDKKTLTVGETWDMGEGWTLTANSIDARASPRQVWLTLSKDGVKKDDKVLTSGTEVASPLYTYVERNLGGETDVTVFAVYIDSVFAGATTDMVQLRFAFLVSNSPGSIKVGDRFGVFQVTTSNDNSIVLTNKDRISLSPGNVVLMDNMKFKVANDPSNLRFYPVVEKDAQRVFSISGAAYSNTPSIISSTYTPQYTYSTAQPSNNQSTGYAVILVILIIIYFIYFFGHKKSSPEVEKKVEKKPVKPDKKETKVDKKVNPEKESTPKEMENTYTLIMELRNISDKIPIKRATVILDHPGGEVFERTSDIDGKAIFGKLKEGVYRARIVSRGFEEYFRELDVNKNDRMIIELRGKATLCVSVYDIVNGRPLAGAKIKIGDMELTTDERGNSVIQDITFGSHTLSVSKDSYKTEELSLDVNDITLNRKIELNPETKFDDELTVIGEGLRRSFNDAMKKLSSSCDMSIPEYYRSICSEIIRVIETIAATHAYAESDQSRENIYSLYSVAERICKEMELILTNEENINEYISMESRGYRTTIDAKINIAEYDPIIHQFMTDTEGFTGKNENHILKKLQIVDQEITDNIQKYNVSPVANLWNISQKVIRTDTKDISKHAASLLLGNMLLDKTGEMLRNEEIRKRLRK
;
A
#
# COMPACT_ATOMS: atom_id res chain seq x y z
N MET A 1 -55.02 -30.62 37.02
CA MET A 1 -53.76 -30.76 37.78
C MET A 1 -52.80 -31.65 36.97
N ILE A 2 -51.50 -31.33 36.97
CA ILE A 2 -50.34 -32.28 37.08
C ILE A 2 -50.27 -33.46 36.08
N LYS A 3 -49.17 -33.75 35.35
CA LYS A 3 -47.90 -33.07 34.98
C LYS A 3 -47.18 -34.00 33.95
N PHE A 4 -46.35 -33.43 33.06
CA PHE A 4 -45.48 -34.14 32.08
C PHE A 4 -46.21 -35.00 31.01
N ARG A 5 -45.64 -35.25 29.81
CA ARG A 5 -44.32 -34.85 29.25
C ARG A 5 -44.46 -33.87 28.09
N LEU A 6 -43.40 -33.09 27.85
CA LEU A 6 -43.25 -32.14 26.75
C LEU A 6 -42.17 -32.66 25.79
N LEU A 7 -42.54 -33.05 24.57
CA LEU A 7 -41.63 -33.11 23.42
C LEU A 7 -42.47 -33.12 22.13
N THR A 8 -42.47 -32.01 21.39
CA THR A 8 -43.28 -31.84 20.17
C THR A 8 -42.37 -31.50 19.00
N LEU A 9 -42.77 -31.91 17.79
CA LEU A 9 -42.07 -31.76 16.52
C LEU A 9 -41.41 -30.38 16.35
N ILE A 10 -40.11 -30.39 16.04
CA ILE A 10 -39.48 -29.32 15.24
C ILE A 10 -39.56 -29.80 13.79
N ILE A 11 -40.43 -29.16 12.99
CA ILE A 11 -40.49 -29.40 11.54
C ILE A 11 -39.37 -28.62 10.85
N LEU A 12 -38.69 -29.29 9.92
CA LEU A 12 -37.53 -28.81 9.20
C LEU A 12 -37.90 -27.77 8.13
N CYS A 13 -38.17 -26.53 8.54
CA CYS A 13 -38.14 -25.40 7.62
C CYS A 13 -36.68 -25.01 7.33
N LEU A 14 -36.05 -25.77 6.43
CA LEU A 14 -34.85 -25.35 5.73
C LEU A 14 -35.20 -24.12 4.87
N ILE A 15 -35.00 -22.92 5.44
CA ILE A 15 -34.82 -21.73 4.62
C ILE A 15 -33.51 -21.96 3.87
N ILE A 16 -33.61 -22.44 2.64
CA ILE A 16 -32.51 -22.36 1.69
C ILE A 16 -32.38 -20.87 1.37
N SER A 17 -31.57 -20.17 2.16
CA SER A 17 -30.97 -18.92 1.71
C SER A 17 -30.15 -19.27 0.49
N THR A 18 -30.71 -19.02 -0.70
CA THR A 18 -29.92 -18.91 -1.92
C THR A 18 -29.03 -17.69 -1.73
N ASP A 19 -27.90 -17.91 -1.09
CA ASP A 19 -26.84 -16.92 -0.95
C ASP A 19 -26.24 -16.73 -2.34
N THR A 20 -26.92 -15.89 -3.13
CA THR A 20 -26.43 -15.36 -4.39
C THR A 20 -25.33 -14.37 -4.07
N GLY A 21 -24.20 -14.91 -3.60
CA GLY A 21 -23.02 -14.16 -3.22
C GLY A 21 -22.65 -13.25 -4.38
N GLY A 22 -22.87 -11.96 -4.18
CA GLY A 22 -22.66 -10.94 -5.20
C GLY A 22 -21.23 -11.02 -5.74
N ALA A 23 -21.06 -10.70 -7.02
CA ALA A 23 -19.76 -10.73 -7.62
C ALA A 23 -18.87 -9.64 -6.96
N VAL A 24 -17.77 -10.07 -6.34
CA VAL A 24 -16.89 -9.23 -5.53
C VAL A 24 -15.52 -9.09 -6.19
N ILE A 25 -14.94 -7.89 -6.09
CA ILE A 25 -13.60 -7.57 -6.58
C ILE A 25 -12.72 -7.13 -5.41
N GLU A 26 -11.51 -7.70 -5.34
CA GLU A 26 -10.48 -7.37 -4.36
C GLU A 26 -9.50 -6.33 -4.93
N VAL A 27 -9.38 -5.19 -4.26
CA VAL A 27 -8.46 -4.10 -4.63
C VAL A 27 -7.36 -4.04 -3.58
N ARG A 28 -6.15 -4.51 -3.91
CA ARG A 28 -5.01 -4.50 -2.96
C ARG A 28 -4.30 -3.14 -2.89
N GLY A 29 -3.60 -2.91 -1.78
CA GLY A 29 -2.47 -1.98 -1.70
C GLY A 29 -1.13 -2.67 -1.93
N ALA A 30 -0.05 -1.90 -1.86
CA ALA A 30 1.31 -2.39 -1.90
C ALA A 30 1.56 -3.41 -0.78
N ALA A 31 2.38 -4.43 -1.06
CA ALA A 31 2.75 -5.45 -0.07
C ALA A 31 3.89 -4.95 0.83
N ALA A 32 3.69 -5.06 2.15
CA ALA A 32 4.65 -4.71 3.19
C ALA A 32 5.19 -5.96 3.91
N LYS A 33 6.39 -5.84 4.48
CA LYS A 33 7.07 -6.88 5.29
C LYS A 33 7.37 -6.42 6.72
N GLU A 34 6.96 -5.22 7.05
CA GLU A 34 7.23 -4.50 8.31
C GLU A 34 6.16 -3.42 8.53
N ALA A 35 6.37 -2.48 9.44
CA ALA A 35 5.50 -1.31 9.60
C ALA A 35 5.44 -0.46 8.32
N ALA A 36 4.25 -0.04 7.92
CA ALA A 36 4.03 0.60 6.62
C ALA A 36 2.91 1.64 6.66
N THR A 37 2.98 2.58 5.71
CA THR A 37 1.92 3.55 5.42
C THR A 37 1.38 3.29 4.03
N TRP A 38 0.05 3.31 3.92
CA TRP A 38 -0.68 3.30 2.67
C TRP A 38 -1.50 4.58 2.54
N ASP A 39 -1.51 5.12 1.33
CA ASP A 39 -2.23 6.31 0.89
C ASP A 39 -2.86 6.03 -0.48
N ALA A 40 -3.39 7.03 -1.17
CA ALA A 40 -3.98 6.80 -2.49
C ALA A 40 -2.98 6.47 -3.62
N SER A 41 -1.68 6.71 -3.44
CA SER A 41 -0.65 6.31 -4.41
C SER A 41 -0.30 4.82 -4.29
N SER A 42 -0.24 4.33 -3.04
CA SER A 42 0.18 2.98 -2.66
C SER A 42 -0.98 2.01 -2.37
N PHE A 43 -2.22 2.51 -2.27
CA PHE A 43 -3.44 1.71 -2.12
C PHE A 43 -4.55 2.21 -3.06
N ALA A 44 -4.73 1.48 -4.16
CA ALA A 44 -5.76 1.76 -5.17
C ALA A 44 -7.20 1.64 -4.65
N GLY A 45 -7.40 1.13 -3.42
CA GLY A 45 -8.68 1.11 -2.73
C GLY A 45 -9.10 2.47 -2.17
N PHE A 46 -8.18 3.38 -1.85
CA PHE A 46 -8.54 4.71 -1.34
C PHE A 46 -9.04 5.66 -2.43
N TRP A 47 -9.85 6.63 -2.03
CA TRP A 47 -10.37 7.65 -2.93
C TRP A 47 -9.25 8.55 -3.50
N TYR A 48 -9.34 8.87 -4.79
CA TYR A 48 -8.44 9.80 -5.48
C TYR A 48 -9.16 10.52 -6.63
N ASP A 49 -9.04 11.85 -6.66
CA ASP A 49 -9.45 12.68 -7.79
C ASP A 49 -8.24 13.09 -8.64
N ILE A 50 -8.21 12.57 -9.87
CA ILE A 50 -7.18 12.86 -10.87
C ILE A 50 -7.25 14.30 -11.39
N GLU A 51 -8.45 14.90 -11.39
CA GLU A 51 -8.69 16.25 -11.92
C GLU A 51 -8.05 17.31 -11.02
N THR A 52 -8.09 17.11 -9.69
CA THR A 52 -7.51 18.03 -8.71
C THR A 52 -6.23 17.54 -8.03
N ASP A 53 -5.76 16.32 -8.35
CA ASP A 53 -4.60 15.64 -7.75
C ASP A 53 -4.72 15.43 -6.23
N LYS A 54 -5.89 14.93 -5.78
CA LYS A 54 -6.27 14.92 -4.36
C LYS A 54 -6.75 13.56 -3.87
N SER A 55 -6.37 13.29 -2.62
CA SER A 55 -6.83 12.19 -1.76
C SER A 55 -6.72 12.65 -0.31
N THR A 56 -7.46 12.03 0.60
CA THR A 56 -7.44 12.40 2.04
C THR A 56 -7.11 11.23 2.96
N GLU A 57 -7.29 9.98 2.50
CA GLU A 57 -7.20 8.77 3.31
C GLU A 57 -5.76 8.28 3.50
N SER A 58 -5.45 7.73 4.67
CA SER A 58 -4.23 6.96 4.91
C SER A 58 -4.46 5.85 5.95
N LEU A 59 -3.83 4.69 5.74
CA LEU A 59 -3.73 3.60 6.72
C LEU A 59 -2.27 3.47 7.16
N VAL A 60 -2.01 3.41 8.46
CA VAL A 60 -0.65 3.35 9.01
C VAL A 60 -0.57 2.21 10.01
N VAL A 61 0.39 1.32 9.82
CA VAL A 61 0.87 0.40 10.86
C VAL A 61 2.16 0.98 11.43
N ARG A 62 2.22 1.13 12.76
CA ARG A 62 3.34 1.67 13.52
C ARG A 62 4.00 0.58 14.38
N GLY A 63 5.09 0.96 15.06
CA GLY A 63 5.84 0.08 15.95
C GLY A 63 6.69 -0.95 15.22
N SER A 64 7.39 -1.80 15.98
CA SER A 64 7.93 -3.06 15.44
C SER A 64 6.89 -4.14 15.65
N LEU A 65 6.61 -4.93 14.59
CA LEU A 65 5.61 -6.01 14.63
C LEU A 65 6.04 -7.25 15.43
N GLY A 66 7.26 -7.23 15.98
CA GLY A 66 7.78 -8.31 16.83
C GLY A 66 7.96 -9.64 16.09
N TYR A 67 8.30 -10.68 16.86
CA TYR A 67 8.40 -12.05 16.36
C TYR A 67 7.04 -12.73 16.20
N ASP A 68 6.05 -12.29 16.97
CA ASP A 68 4.66 -12.78 16.95
C ASP A 68 3.81 -12.16 15.82
N ARG A 69 4.39 -11.21 15.06
CA ARG A 69 3.75 -10.53 13.92
C ARG A 69 2.49 -9.78 14.36
N THR A 70 2.51 -9.10 15.51
CA THR A 70 1.35 -8.48 16.14
C THR A 70 1.42 -6.96 16.10
N ILE A 71 0.41 -6.32 15.52
CA ILE A 71 0.19 -4.87 15.68
C ILE A 71 -0.34 -4.64 17.11
N GLN A 72 0.29 -3.76 17.88
CA GLN A 72 -0.14 -3.48 19.26
C GLN A 72 -1.36 -2.53 19.30
N SER A 73 -2.01 -2.40 20.47
CA SER A 73 -3.13 -1.47 20.65
C SER A 73 -2.70 -0.03 20.35
N GLY A 74 -3.43 0.64 19.45
CA GLY A 74 -3.12 2.00 18.98
C GLY A 74 -2.16 2.11 17.80
N ASP A 75 -1.46 1.04 17.40
CA ASP A 75 -0.45 1.09 16.31
C ASP A 75 -1.04 0.93 14.91
N LEU A 76 -2.28 0.44 14.75
CA LEU A 76 -3.02 0.51 13.49
C LEU A 76 -3.91 1.75 13.49
N LEU A 77 -3.57 2.73 12.67
CA LEU A 77 -4.29 3.98 12.51
C LEU A 77 -4.89 4.10 11.11
N TYR A 78 -6.12 4.59 11.02
CA TYR A 78 -6.69 5.15 9.80
C TYR A 78 -6.92 6.66 10.01
N TYR A 79 -6.51 7.46 9.04
CA TYR A 79 -6.61 8.91 9.03
C TYR A 79 -7.39 9.37 7.80
N THR A 80 -8.25 10.38 7.96
CA THR A 80 -8.68 11.22 6.84
C THR A 80 -8.96 12.65 7.30
N SER A 81 -8.72 13.60 6.41
CA SER A 81 -9.14 15.00 6.52
C SER A 81 -10.17 15.35 5.46
N ASP A 82 -10.64 16.61 5.46
CA ASP A 82 -11.33 17.19 4.32
C ASP A 82 -10.37 17.92 3.37
N VAL A 83 -10.79 18.08 2.11
CA VAL A 83 -10.08 18.88 1.11
C VAL A 83 -11.06 19.58 0.16
N ALA A 84 -10.80 20.84 -0.17
CA ALA A 84 -11.66 21.62 -1.06
C ALA A 84 -11.59 21.11 -2.52
N ALA A 85 -12.76 20.82 -3.10
CA ALA A 85 -12.98 20.51 -4.51
C ALA A 85 -13.83 21.62 -5.15
N PRO A 86 -13.42 22.19 -6.31
CA PRO A 86 -14.15 23.28 -6.93
C PRO A 86 -15.51 22.82 -7.46
N TYR A 87 -16.54 23.65 -7.33
CA TYR A 87 -17.79 23.37 -8.03
C TYR A 87 -17.56 23.44 -9.54
N ARG A 88 -18.06 22.45 -10.30
CA ARG A 88 -17.90 22.40 -11.77
C ARG A 88 -18.38 23.69 -12.46
N ILE A 89 -19.45 24.31 -11.96
CA ILE A 89 -19.95 25.62 -12.45
C ILE A 89 -18.94 26.77 -12.24
N TYR A 90 -18.20 26.77 -11.13
CA TYR A 90 -17.15 27.77 -10.89
C TYR A 90 -15.97 27.55 -11.85
N SER A 91 -15.49 26.31 -11.98
CA SER A 91 -14.42 25.97 -12.92
C SER A 91 -14.77 26.24 -14.40
N ALA A 92 -16.05 26.24 -14.77
CA ALA A 92 -16.50 26.41 -16.16
C ALA A 92 -17.08 27.80 -16.50
N ARG A 93 -17.47 28.61 -15.49
CA ARG A 93 -18.16 29.91 -15.68
C ARG A 93 -17.78 30.99 -14.66
N GLU A 94 -16.87 30.72 -13.72
CA GLU A 94 -16.51 31.61 -12.59
C GLU A 94 -17.69 31.97 -11.64
N LEU A 95 -18.84 31.30 -11.81
CA LEU A 95 -20.03 31.49 -10.98
C LEU A 95 -19.89 30.73 -9.66
N THR A 96 -20.15 31.39 -8.54
CA THR A 96 -20.10 30.79 -7.20
C THR A 96 -21.42 30.16 -6.78
N VAL A 97 -21.34 29.20 -5.86
CA VAL A 97 -22.50 28.66 -5.14
C VAL A 97 -22.53 29.35 -3.77
N ASP A 98 -23.46 30.29 -3.57
CA ASP A 98 -23.57 31.10 -2.35
C ASP A 98 -22.25 31.78 -1.92
N GLY A 99 -21.52 32.32 -2.90
CA GLY A 99 -20.22 32.95 -2.70
C GLY A 99 -19.05 31.97 -2.59
N GLN A 100 -19.30 30.66 -2.50
CA GLN A 100 -18.27 29.63 -2.48
C GLN A 100 -17.84 29.21 -3.89
N THR A 101 -16.54 29.03 -4.06
CA THR A 101 -15.91 28.49 -5.29
C THR A 101 -15.79 26.96 -5.25
N SER A 102 -15.86 26.37 -4.05
CA SER A 102 -15.63 24.96 -3.76
C SER A 102 -16.57 24.41 -2.69
N TYR A 103 -16.74 23.08 -2.67
CA TYR A 103 -17.24 22.31 -1.55
C TYR A 103 -16.10 21.46 -0.95
N ASN A 104 -16.27 20.90 0.23
CA ASN A 104 -15.25 20.12 0.90
C ASN A 104 -15.54 18.62 0.74
N VAL A 105 -14.51 17.83 0.44
CA VAL A 105 -14.58 16.38 0.16
C VAL A 105 -13.75 15.62 1.18
N VAL A 106 -14.27 14.47 1.62
CA VAL A 106 -13.59 13.50 2.48
C VAL A 106 -13.67 12.14 1.80
N GLY A 107 -12.52 11.48 1.63
CA GLY A 107 -12.47 10.04 1.36
C GLY A 107 -12.83 9.27 2.63
N TRP A 108 -13.76 8.32 2.53
CA TRP A 108 -14.17 7.51 3.67
C TRP A 108 -14.42 6.06 3.25
N MET A 109 -13.51 5.15 3.66
CA MET A 109 -13.53 3.73 3.28
C MET A 109 -13.38 3.53 1.74
N GLY A 110 -12.60 4.41 1.10
CA GLY A 110 -12.39 4.47 -0.35
C GLY A 110 -13.43 5.26 -1.13
N GLU A 111 -14.49 5.74 -0.49
CA GLU A 111 -15.61 6.43 -1.15
C GLU A 111 -15.54 7.96 -1.04
N LYS A 112 -16.06 8.66 -2.06
CA LYS A 112 -16.15 10.14 -2.09
C LYS A 112 -17.37 10.63 -1.31
N TYR A 113 -17.14 11.30 -0.18
CA TYR A 113 -18.18 12.00 0.59
C TYR A 113 -17.98 13.51 0.58
N VAL A 114 -19.06 14.26 0.78
CA VAL A 114 -19.06 15.73 0.97
C VAL A 114 -19.13 16.05 2.46
N ALA A 115 -18.21 16.88 2.94
CA ALA A 115 -18.20 17.42 4.29
C ALA A 115 -19.19 18.59 4.41
N VAL A 116 -20.29 18.37 5.13
CA VAL A 116 -21.42 19.30 5.24
C VAL A 116 -20.98 20.60 5.93
N ASN A 117 -21.10 21.73 5.23
CA ASN A 117 -20.55 23.04 5.60
C ASN A 117 -19.08 22.98 6.06
N GLY A 118 -18.26 22.18 5.36
CA GLY A 118 -16.82 22.06 5.63
C GLY A 118 -16.47 21.25 6.88
N LYS A 119 -17.41 20.49 7.46
CA LYS A 119 -17.17 19.68 8.66
C LYS A 119 -16.91 18.23 8.29
N ALA A 120 -15.64 17.83 8.33
CA ALA A 120 -15.16 16.49 7.99
C ALA A 120 -15.94 15.37 8.68
N ASN A 121 -16.31 15.57 9.95
CA ASN A 121 -17.10 14.59 10.72
C ASN A 121 -18.62 14.58 10.41
N LYS A 122 -19.09 15.25 9.36
CA LYS A 122 -20.49 15.22 8.88
C LYS A 122 -20.52 14.94 7.39
N LEU A 123 -20.57 13.66 7.05
CA LEU A 123 -20.47 13.17 5.68
C LEU A 123 -21.85 13.04 5.01
N SER A 124 -22.00 13.60 3.82
CA SER A 124 -23.11 13.28 2.89
C SER A 124 -22.58 12.57 1.65
N LYS A 125 -23.37 11.66 1.07
CA LYS A 125 -23.06 11.10 -0.24
C LYS A 125 -23.30 12.15 -1.34
N LEU A 126 -22.35 12.26 -2.26
CA LEU A 126 -22.56 12.93 -3.54
C LEU A 126 -23.42 12.01 -4.42
N ILE A 127 -24.59 12.49 -4.84
CA ILE A 127 -25.59 11.71 -5.59
C ILE A 127 -25.47 11.99 -7.09
N LEU A 128 -25.18 13.24 -7.46
CA LEU A 128 -24.96 13.67 -8.84
C LEU A 128 -23.87 14.74 -8.88
N GLU A 129 -22.95 14.63 -9.83
CA GLU A 129 -22.04 15.69 -10.24
C GLU A 129 -21.81 15.54 -11.75
N GLN A 130 -22.22 16.55 -12.54
CA GLN A 130 -22.01 16.57 -13.99
C GLN A 130 -20.61 17.07 -14.34
N ASP A 131 -19.91 16.35 -15.21
CA ASP A 131 -18.66 16.81 -15.81
C ASP A 131 -18.89 17.89 -16.87
N ASN A 132 -17.82 18.60 -17.24
CA ASN A 132 -17.91 19.81 -18.08
C ASN A 132 -18.54 19.59 -19.47
N GLN A 133 -18.55 18.35 -19.97
CA GLN A 133 -19.17 17.99 -21.25
C GLN A 133 -20.65 17.61 -21.11
N ASP A 134 -21.08 17.17 -19.93
CA ASP A 134 -22.42 16.64 -19.69
C ASP A 134 -23.50 17.72 -19.85
N SER A 135 -24.72 17.27 -20.10
CA SER A 135 -25.92 18.12 -20.06
C SER A 135 -27.15 17.27 -19.75
N LYS A 136 -28.20 17.91 -19.24
CA LYS A 136 -29.55 17.33 -19.21
C LYS A 136 -30.50 18.27 -19.93
N VAL A 137 -31.17 17.78 -20.96
CA VAL A 137 -32.30 18.49 -21.58
C VAL A 137 -33.60 18.07 -20.90
N LEU A 138 -34.50 19.03 -20.70
CA LEU A 138 -35.90 18.82 -20.29
C LEU A 138 -36.84 19.61 -21.19
N ALA A 139 -37.92 18.97 -21.65
CA ALA A 139 -39.07 19.61 -22.27
C ALA A 139 -40.15 20.00 -21.24
N VAL A 140 -41.11 20.85 -21.65
CA VAL A 140 -42.26 21.20 -20.79
C VAL A 140 -43.02 19.95 -20.35
N GLY A 141 -43.20 19.79 -19.03
CA GLY A 141 -43.84 18.64 -18.39
C GLY A 141 -42.93 17.47 -18.07
N GLU A 142 -41.67 17.46 -18.53
CA GLU A 142 -40.73 16.39 -18.19
C GLU A 142 -40.19 16.51 -16.75
N THR A 143 -39.92 15.35 -16.15
CA THR A 143 -39.28 15.21 -14.84
C THR A 143 -37.94 14.49 -14.98
N TRP A 144 -36.90 15.04 -14.37
CA TRP A 144 -35.62 14.38 -14.17
C TRP A 144 -35.60 13.69 -12.81
N ASP A 145 -35.49 12.37 -12.76
CA ASP A 145 -35.02 11.65 -11.56
C ASP A 145 -33.50 11.80 -11.46
N MET A 146 -33.04 12.35 -10.33
CA MET A 146 -31.64 12.69 -10.08
C MET A 146 -30.97 11.72 -9.07
N GLY A 147 -31.67 10.66 -8.65
CA GLY A 147 -31.21 9.75 -7.61
C GLY A 147 -31.54 10.23 -6.20
N ASP A 148 -31.40 9.33 -5.20
CA ASP A 148 -31.87 9.53 -3.82
C ASP A 148 -33.27 10.16 -3.77
N GLY A 149 -34.21 9.68 -4.59
CA GLY A 149 -35.60 10.15 -4.63
C GLY A 149 -35.80 11.63 -5.00
N TYR A 150 -34.77 12.34 -5.45
CA TYR A 150 -34.87 13.73 -5.90
C TYR A 150 -35.38 13.81 -7.33
N THR A 151 -36.33 14.69 -7.56
CA THR A 151 -36.94 14.91 -8.87
C THR A 151 -37.06 16.40 -9.20
N LEU A 152 -36.67 16.78 -10.42
CA LEU A 152 -36.80 18.15 -10.94
C LEU A 152 -37.74 18.15 -12.15
N THR A 153 -38.90 18.79 -12.02
CA THR A 153 -39.93 18.89 -13.08
C THR A 153 -39.93 20.29 -13.71
N ALA A 154 -39.88 20.36 -15.03
CA ALA A 154 -40.01 21.61 -15.78
C ALA A 154 -41.49 21.91 -16.07
N ASN A 155 -42.18 22.58 -15.13
CA ASN A 155 -43.63 22.83 -15.20
C ASN A 155 -44.04 23.66 -16.43
N SER A 156 -43.24 24.68 -16.76
CA SER A 156 -43.39 25.52 -17.94
C SER A 156 -42.04 26.09 -18.37
N ILE A 157 -41.91 26.40 -19.66
CA ILE A 157 -40.73 26.99 -20.28
C ILE A 157 -41.22 28.06 -21.26
N ASP A 158 -40.56 29.22 -21.27
CA ASP A 158 -40.78 30.30 -22.24
C ASP A 158 -39.43 30.69 -22.86
N ALA A 159 -39.22 30.29 -24.11
CA ALA A 159 -38.04 30.60 -24.91
C ALA A 159 -38.14 31.92 -25.71
N LYS A 160 -39.23 32.68 -25.53
CA LYS A 160 -39.46 34.00 -26.16
C LYS A 160 -39.26 35.15 -25.18
N ALA A 161 -39.38 34.89 -23.88
CA ALA A 161 -38.93 35.78 -22.83
C ALA A 161 -37.42 36.11 -22.97
N SER A 162 -37.02 37.29 -22.47
CA SER A 162 -35.63 37.78 -22.55
C SER A 162 -35.17 38.31 -21.19
N PRO A 163 -34.32 37.59 -20.44
CA PRO A 163 -33.84 36.22 -20.72
C PRO A 163 -34.97 35.19 -20.70
N GLY A 164 -34.76 34.07 -21.40
CA GLY A 164 -35.70 32.94 -21.41
C GLY A 164 -35.92 32.37 -20.01
N GLN A 165 -37.09 31.77 -19.77
CA GLN A 165 -37.56 31.42 -18.43
C GLN A 165 -38.01 29.96 -18.34
N VAL A 166 -37.81 29.35 -17.17
CA VAL A 166 -38.31 28.01 -16.85
C VAL A 166 -38.83 27.99 -15.41
N TRP A 167 -40.02 27.43 -15.20
CA TRP A 167 -40.55 27.17 -13.87
C TRP A 167 -40.23 25.73 -13.46
N PHE A 168 -39.38 25.58 -12.45
CA PHE A 168 -39.06 24.28 -11.86
C PHE A 168 -39.83 24.03 -10.57
N THR A 169 -40.35 22.81 -10.43
CA THR A 169 -40.64 22.17 -9.13
C THR A 169 -39.50 21.22 -8.79
N LEU A 170 -38.88 21.36 -7.61
CA LEU A 170 -38.00 20.35 -7.03
C LEU A 170 -38.74 19.57 -5.94
N SER A 171 -38.69 18.25 -6.00
CA SER A 171 -39.30 17.33 -5.04
C SER A 171 -38.29 16.31 -4.52
N LYS A 172 -38.55 15.77 -3.33
CA LYS A 172 -37.82 14.62 -2.74
C LYS A 172 -38.85 13.66 -2.16
N ASP A 173 -38.81 12.42 -2.62
CA ASP A 173 -39.76 11.34 -2.30
C ASP A 173 -41.22 11.75 -2.63
N GLY A 174 -41.42 12.40 -3.78
CA GLY A 174 -42.70 12.96 -4.22
C GLY A 174 -43.14 14.24 -3.49
N VAL A 175 -42.49 14.61 -2.38
CA VAL A 175 -42.84 15.80 -1.60
C VAL A 175 -42.07 17.02 -2.11
N LYS A 176 -42.79 18.02 -2.61
CA LYS A 176 -42.23 19.31 -3.07
C LYS A 176 -41.37 19.98 -1.99
N LYS A 177 -40.20 20.50 -2.40
CA LYS A 177 -39.21 21.19 -1.55
C LYS A 177 -38.96 22.63 -1.97
N ASP A 178 -39.00 22.91 -3.27
CA ASP A 178 -38.76 24.24 -3.84
C ASP A 178 -39.54 24.36 -5.16
N ASP A 179 -39.92 25.59 -5.51
CA ASP A 179 -40.91 25.86 -6.55
C ASP A 179 -40.77 27.30 -7.07
N LYS A 180 -40.00 27.51 -8.13
CA LYS A 180 -39.68 28.86 -8.62
C LYS A 180 -39.32 28.93 -10.10
N VAL A 181 -39.49 30.13 -10.66
CA VAL A 181 -38.96 30.50 -11.98
C VAL A 181 -37.44 30.73 -11.88
N ALA A 182 -36.70 30.22 -12.85
CA ALA A 182 -35.29 30.48 -13.09
C ALA A 182 -35.08 31.04 -14.50
N LEU A 183 -34.01 31.81 -14.68
CA LEU A 183 -33.70 32.51 -15.93
C LEU A 183 -32.51 31.86 -16.65
N GLN A 184 -32.50 31.92 -17.98
CA GLN A 184 -31.34 31.52 -18.78
C GLN A 184 -30.07 32.29 -18.34
N GLY A 185 -28.97 31.57 -18.20
CA GLY A 185 -27.68 32.12 -17.78
C GLY A 185 -27.49 32.24 -16.27
N GLN A 186 -28.47 31.79 -15.46
CA GLN A 186 -28.39 31.77 -13.99
C GLN A 186 -28.27 30.35 -13.42
N SER A 187 -27.99 30.27 -12.12
CA SER A 187 -27.94 29.03 -11.34
C SER A 187 -29.23 28.83 -10.54
N TYR A 188 -29.90 27.69 -10.71
CA TYR A 188 -30.89 27.22 -9.74
C TYR A 188 -30.15 26.61 -8.56
N ILE A 189 -30.37 27.16 -7.36
CA ILE A 189 -29.81 26.62 -6.10
C ILE A 189 -30.96 26.39 -5.12
N PHE A 190 -31.02 25.17 -4.57
CA PHE A 190 -31.86 24.77 -3.45
C PHE A 190 -31.00 24.50 -2.22
N ARG A 191 -31.51 24.89 -1.04
CA ARG A 191 -30.82 24.79 0.25
C ARG A 191 -31.74 24.18 1.29
N GLU A 192 -31.18 23.38 2.18
CA GLU A 192 -31.85 22.98 3.41
C GLU A 192 -31.54 23.98 4.52
N THR A 193 -32.56 24.59 5.10
CA THR A 193 -32.43 25.60 6.17
C THR A 193 -31.65 25.06 7.37
N ASN A 194 -31.76 23.76 7.64
CA ASN A 194 -30.97 23.04 8.63
C ASN A 194 -30.76 21.58 8.17
N LEU A 195 -29.52 21.17 7.96
CA LEU A 195 -29.14 19.80 7.63
C LEU A 195 -28.16 19.28 8.69
N ALA A 196 -28.60 18.31 9.50
CA ALA A 196 -27.84 17.74 10.63
C ALA A 196 -27.22 18.81 11.58
N GLY A 197 -27.91 19.92 11.81
CA GLY A 197 -27.44 21.03 12.65
C GLY A 197 -26.54 22.05 11.94
N ALA A 198 -26.29 21.90 10.63
CA ALA A 198 -25.63 22.91 9.82
C ALA A 198 -26.70 23.78 9.11
N PRO A 199 -26.64 25.13 9.21
CA PRO A 199 -27.64 26.00 8.60
C PRO A 199 -27.40 26.23 7.11
N ASN A 200 -28.48 26.48 6.37
CA ASN A 200 -28.50 26.96 4.97
C ASN A 200 -27.59 26.18 3.99
N VAL A 201 -27.54 24.86 4.11
CA VAL A 201 -26.64 24.01 3.31
C VAL A 201 -27.15 23.92 1.87
N PRO A 202 -26.33 24.24 0.84
CA PRO A 202 -26.66 23.94 -0.55
C PRO A 202 -26.80 22.42 -0.72
N VAL A 203 -27.95 21.97 -1.25
CA VAL A 203 -28.24 20.54 -1.44
C VAL A 203 -28.33 20.19 -2.93
N PHE A 204 -28.90 21.08 -3.74
CA PHE A 204 -28.95 20.92 -5.20
C PHE A 204 -28.58 22.23 -5.90
N VAL A 205 -27.72 22.11 -6.91
CA VAL A 205 -27.26 23.20 -7.79
C VAL A 205 -27.42 22.74 -9.24
N THR A 206 -27.86 23.61 -10.14
CA THR A 206 -27.75 23.40 -11.59
C THR A 206 -27.74 24.71 -12.36
N TYR A 207 -27.03 24.77 -13.49
CA TYR A 207 -26.94 25.95 -14.35
C TYR A 207 -27.92 25.86 -15.52
N ILE A 208 -28.70 26.92 -15.77
CA ILE A 208 -29.60 27.01 -16.92
C ILE A 208 -28.78 27.52 -18.11
N ASN A 209 -28.18 26.60 -18.88
CA ASN A 209 -27.26 26.94 -19.97
C ASN A 209 -27.98 27.58 -21.16
N LYS A 210 -29.13 27.02 -21.55
CA LYS A 210 -29.89 27.44 -22.73
C LYS A 210 -31.36 27.13 -22.55
N ILE A 211 -32.23 28.02 -22.99
CA ILE A 211 -33.66 27.81 -23.18
C ILE A 211 -33.97 28.09 -24.64
N PHE A 212 -34.72 27.20 -25.29
CA PHE A 212 -34.90 27.24 -26.74
C PHE A 212 -36.18 26.54 -27.19
N PRO A 213 -36.80 26.98 -28.31
CA PRO A 213 -37.92 26.25 -28.89
C PRO A 213 -37.48 24.90 -29.45
N GLY A 214 -38.18 23.84 -29.08
CA GLY A 214 -38.09 22.53 -29.70
C GLY A 214 -39.05 22.37 -30.88
N ALA A 215 -39.14 21.15 -31.41
CA ALA A 215 -40.05 20.85 -32.52
C ALA A 215 -41.55 20.81 -32.11
N THR A 216 -41.83 20.65 -30.82
CA THR A 216 -43.18 20.46 -30.26
C THR A 216 -43.47 21.34 -29.04
N THR A 217 -42.47 21.55 -28.18
CA THR A 217 -42.52 22.37 -26.97
C THR A 217 -41.20 23.11 -26.80
N ASP A 218 -41.19 24.18 -25.99
CA ASP A 218 -39.93 24.78 -25.54
C ASP A 218 -39.16 23.80 -24.63
N MET A 219 -37.84 23.94 -24.60
CA MET A 219 -36.91 23.07 -23.87
C MET A 219 -35.84 23.88 -23.12
N VAL A 220 -35.29 23.28 -22.07
CA VAL A 220 -34.18 23.79 -21.26
C VAL A 220 -33.01 22.81 -21.27
N GLU A 221 -31.79 23.32 -21.45
CA GLU A 221 -30.53 22.61 -21.26
C GLU A 221 -29.92 23.01 -19.91
N LEU A 222 -29.73 22.02 -19.05
CA LEU A 222 -29.07 22.12 -17.75
C LEU A 222 -27.63 21.59 -17.84
N LYS A 223 -26.69 22.28 -17.18
CA LYS A 223 -25.29 21.88 -17.05
C LYS A 223 -24.76 22.06 -15.62
N TYR A 224 -23.62 21.44 -15.34
CA TYR A 224 -22.87 21.53 -14.08
C TYR A 224 -23.72 21.22 -12.84
N SER A 225 -24.70 20.33 -12.96
CA SER A 225 -25.57 19.93 -11.87
C SER A 225 -24.81 19.20 -10.77
N TRP A 226 -25.15 19.48 -9.51
CA TRP A 226 -24.52 18.91 -8.31
C TRP A 226 -25.61 18.66 -7.25
N LEU A 227 -25.63 17.46 -6.65
CA LEU A 227 -26.64 17.02 -5.67
C LEU A 227 -25.98 16.20 -4.56
N ILE A 228 -26.30 16.52 -3.31
CA ILE A 228 -25.93 15.69 -2.13
C ILE A 228 -27.17 15.09 -1.45
N SER A 229 -26.97 13.97 -0.76
CA SER A 229 -28.01 13.35 0.06
C SER A 229 -28.36 14.22 1.27
N LYS A 230 -29.58 14.01 1.81
CA LYS A 230 -29.95 14.48 3.15
C LYS A 230 -29.64 13.47 4.26
N SER A 231 -29.22 12.25 3.90
CA SER A 231 -28.80 11.21 4.85
C SER A 231 -27.35 11.48 5.30
N ILE A 232 -27.18 12.12 6.46
CA ILE A 232 -25.87 12.52 6.97
C ILE A 232 -25.30 11.50 7.95
N THR A 233 -24.14 10.93 7.61
CA THR A 233 -23.32 10.15 8.55
C THR A 233 -22.54 11.14 9.42
N SER A 234 -22.95 11.28 10.69
CA SER A 234 -22.21 12.07 11.68
C SER A 234 -21.28 11.17 12.48
N ILE A 235 -20.01 11.56 12.61
CA ILE A 235 -18.95 10.76 13.24
C ILE A 235 -18.48 11.45 14.52
N GLN A 236 -18.34 10.67 15.60
CA GLN A 236 -18.03 11.14 16.95
C GLN A 236 -16.85 10.38 17.56
N SER A 237 -16.10 11.03 18.45
CA SER A 237 -15.05 10.35 19.21
C SER A 237 -15.66 9.26 20.10
N GLY A 238 -15.15 8.04 20.00
CA GLY A 238 -15.71 6.85 20.66
C GLY A 238 -16.49 5.90 19.76
N ASP A 239 -16.93 6.33 18.57
CA ASP A 239 -17.61 5.45 17.59
C ASP A 239 -16.72 4.26 17.20
N LYS A 240 -17.32 3.09 16.95
CA LYS A 240 -16.60 1.88 16.53
C LYS A 240 -16.94 1.46 15.11
N TYR A 241 -15.91 1.11 14.35
CA TYR A 241 -15.99 0.62 12.98
C TYR A 241 -15.10 -0.64 12.88
N GLY A 242 -15.72 -1.82 13.02
CA GLY A 242 -14.99 -3.09 13.08
C GLY A 242 -14.03 -3.17 14.27
N LEU A 243 -12.75 -3.46 14.00
CA LEU A 243 -11.66 -3.50 14.98
C LEU A 243 -11.15 -2.11 15.37
N LEU A 244 -11.52 -1.06 14.63
CA LEU A 244 -11.09 0.31 14.91
C LEU A 244 -12.15 1.11 15.67
N LYS A 245 -11.68 2.12 16.41
CA LYS A 245 -12.49 3.11 17.12
C LYS A 245 -12.00 4.52 16.80
N VAL A 246 -12.92 5.45 16.65
CA VAL A 246 -12.61 6.87 16.46
C VAL A 246 -11.93 7.41 17.71
N SER A 247 -10.64 7.71 17.62
CA SER A 247 -9.87 8.38 18.67
C SER A 247 -10.02 9.90 18.59
N MET A 248 -10.27 10.44 17.39
CA MET A 248 -10.54 11.85 17.16
C MET A 248 -11.53 12.02 16.01
N ALA A 249 -12.54 12.88 16.21
CA ALA A 249 -13.35 13.43 15.12
C ALA A 249 -13.58 14.92 15.41
N ASN A 250 -13.21 15.78 14.48
CA ASN A 250 -13.40 17.23 14.56
C ASN A 250 -13.81 17.78 13.18
N GLU A 251 -13.85 19.10 13.05
CA GLU A 251 -14.35 19.75 11.83
C GLU A 251 -13.44 19.53 10.61
N ASN A 252 -12.16 19.17 10.81
CA ASN A 252 -11.17 19.06 9.73
C ASN A 252 -10.57 17.64 9.59
N ASN A 253 -10.66 16.80 10.61
CA ASN A 253 -9.97 15.49 10.67
C ASN A 253 -10.80 14.42 11.38
N ILE A 254 -10.63 13.17 10.95
CA ILE A 254 -11.08 11.96 11.62
C ILE A 254 -9.89 11.00 11.74
N ILE A 255 -9.70 10.43 12.93
CA ILE A 255 -8.66 9.45 13.23
C ILE A 255 -9.32 8.24 13.91
N LEU A 256 -9.04 7.06 13.39
CA LEU A 256 -9.43 5.76 13.93
C LEU A 256 -8.19 4.98 14.36
N ALA A 257 -8.30 4.24 15.47
CA ALA A 257 -7.22 3.42 16.04
C ALA A 257 -7.76 2.07 16.52
N ASN A 258 -6.95 1.01 16.49
CA ASN A 258 -7.33 -0.29 17.06
C ASN A 258 -7.28 -0.29 18.59
N GLU A 259 -8.37 -0.68 19.27
CA GLU A 259 -8.38 -0.79 20.75
C GLU A 259 -7.63 -2.02 21.28
N GLN A 260 -7.52 -3.07 20.48
CA GLN A 260 -6.88 -4.35 20.84
C GLN A 260 -5.77 -4.68 19.84
N SER A 261 -4.80 -5.49 20.27
CA SER A 261 -3.74 -5.97 19.39
C SER A 261 -4.28 -6.90 18.30
N ILE A 262 -3.63 -6.89 17.13
CA ILE A 262 -4.06 -7.60 15.93
C ILE A 262 -2.90 -8.49 15.47
N ALA A 263 -3.03 -9.80 15.67
CA ALA A 263 -2.03 -10.79 15.26
C ALA A 263 -2.13 -11.08 13.75
N LEU A 264 -1.08 -10.77 12.99
CA LEU A 264 -0.98 -10.97 11.55
C LEU A 264 -0.54 -12.41 11.25
N GLN A 265 -1.39 -13.37 11.62
CA GLN A 265 -1.13 -14.79 11.46
C GLN A 265 -0.99 -15.19 9.98
N LYS A 266 -0.11 -16.15 9.70
CA LYS A 266 0.13 -16.72 8.36
C LYS A 266 -1.20 -17.13 7.68
N GLY A 267 -1.39 -16.69 6.44
CA GLY A 267 -2.60 -16.94 5.63
C GLY A 267 -3.87 -16.18 6.06
N SER A 268 -3.84 -15.40 7.14
CA SER A 268 -5.05 -14.78 7.70
C SER A 268 -5.69 -13.71 6.80
N ARG A 269 -6.98 -13.49 7.03
CA ARG A 269 -7.82 -12.46 6.38
C ARG A 269 -8.55 -11.74 7.50
N ILE A 270 -8.17 -10.50 7.75
CA ILE A 270 -8.56 -9.74 8.96
C ILE A 270 -9.48 -8.60 8.54
N ASP A 271 -10.73 -8.66 8.97
CA ASP A 271 -11.72 -7.61 8.72
C ASP A 271 -11.41 -6.39 9.61
N LEU A 272 -10.91 -5.29 9.04
CA LEU A 272 -10.54 -4.12 9.83
C LEU A 272 -11.74 -3.22 10.12
N PHE A 273 -12.30 -2.59 9.09
CA PHE A 273 -13.41 -1.64 9.19
C PHE A 273 -14.10 -1.47 7.82
N GLY A 274 -15.43 -1.34 7.83
CA GLY A 274 -16.20 -1.19 6.59
C GLY A 274 -15.94 -2.34 5.61
N ASN A 275 -15.44 -2.01 4.42
CA ASN A 275 -15.01 -2.96 3.39
C ASN A 275 -13.48 -3.07 3.26
N ILE A 276 -12.69 -2.58 4.24
CA ILE A 276 -11.23 -2.64 4.26
C ILE A 276 -10.75 -3.75 5.20
N LYS A 277 -9.78 -4.54 4.72
CA LYS A 277 -9.23 -5.74 5.37
C LYS A 277 -7.69 -5.75 5.32
N LEU A 278 -7.03 -6.52 6.18
CA LEU A 278 -5.63 -6.94 5.98
C LEU A 278 -5.57 -8.38 5.49
N TYR A 279 -4.77 -8.63 4.47
CA TYR A 279 -4.49 -9.96 3.93
C TYR A 279 -3.04 -10.30 4.25
N VAL A 280 -2.81 -11.43 4.90
CA VAL A 280 -1.48 -11.95 5.23
C VAL A 280 -1.15 -13.13 4.32
N ALA A 281 0.09 -13.20 3.85
CA ALA A 281 0.60 -14.31 3.05
C ALA A 281 0.52 -15.65 3.80
N ASP A 282 0.10 -16.72 3.11
CA ASP A 282 0.34 -18.09 3.56
C ASP A 282 1.76 -18.53 3.18
N SER A 283 2.75 -17.87 3.81
CA SER A 283 4.18 -18.01 3.50
C SER A 283 5.03 -17.98 4.77
N GLU A 284 6.25 -18.53 4.68
CA GLU A 284 7.25 -18.36 5.75
C GLU A 284 7.73 -16.90 5.80
N LEU A 285 7.90 -16.29 4.61
CA LEU A 285 8.11 -14.86 4.47
C LEU A 285 6.93 -14.10 5.06
N PHE A 286 7.20 -13.17 5.97
CA PHE A 286 6.16 -12.29 6.47
C PHE A 286 5.85 -11.21 5.41
N ILE A 287 4.64 -11.28 4.84
CA ILE A 287 4.14 -10.32 3.85
C ILE A 287 2.65 -10.07 4.13
N TYR A 288 2.22 -8.82 4.09
CA TYR A 288 0.81 -8.44 4.24
C TYR A 288 0.47 -7.17 3.45
N CYS A 289 -0.80 -6.98 3.14
CA CYS A 289 -1.31 -5.77 2.48
C CYS A 289 -2.75 -5.44 2.90
N PRO A 290 -3.18 -4.17 2.82
CA PRO A 290 -4.58 -3.82 2.87
C PRO A 290 -5.30 -4.24 1.57
N VAL A 291 -6.56 -4.62 1.71
CA VAL A 291 -7.46 -4.93 0.58
C VAL A 291 -8.80 -4.25 0.83
N ARG A 292 -9.28 -3.48 -0.15
CA ARG A 292 -10.66 -2.96 -0.19
C ARG A 292 -11.51 -3.93 -1.01
N ILE A 293 -12.69 -4.23 -0.49
CA ILE A 293 -13.65 -5.18 -1.06
C ILE A 293 -14.76 -4.40 -1.76
N GLU A 294 -14.90 -4.58 -3.07
CA GLU A 294 -15.96 -3.96 -3.86
C GLU A 294 -17.05 -4.98 -4.20
N ALA A 295 -18.31 -4.60 -3.98
CA ALA A 295 -19.48 -5.32 -4.49
C ALA A 295 -20.02 -4.58 -5.72
N SER A 296 -19.46 -4.89 -6.90
CA SER A 296 -19.84 -4.31 -8.19
C SER A 296 -19.50 -5.30 -9.31
N ASP A 297 -20.39 -5.44 -10.29
CA ASP A 297 -20.18 -6.34 -11.45
C ASP A 297 -18.98 -5.92 -12.34
N LYS A 298 -18.52 -4.67 -12.23
CA LYS A 298 -17.33 -4.14 -12.90
C LYS A 298 -16.59 -3.16 -11.98
N TYR A 299 -15.26 -3.19 -11.97
CA TYR A 299 -14.45 -2.19 -11.24
C TYR A 299 -13.19 -1.79 -12.01
N SER A 300 -12.78 -0.53 -11.84
CA SER A 300 -11.57 0.05 -12.43
C SER A 300 -10.43 0.06 -11.40
N ILE A 301 -9.50 -0.90 -11.49
CA ILE A 301 -8.33 -0.93 -10.60
C ILE A 301 -7.24 -0.03 -11.20
N ARG A 302 -6.93 1.09 -10.52
CA ARG A 302 -5.88 2.04 -10.93
C ARG A 302 -4.47 1.60 -10.53
N GLY A 303 -3.48 2.23 -11.17
CA GLY A 303 -2.11 2.35 -10.65
C GLY A 303 -1.79 3.74 -10.12
N GLU A 304 -0.54 3.93 -9.73
CA GLU A 304 0.05 5.20 -9.30
C GLU A 304 -0.03 6.29 -10.40
N THR A 305 -0.27 7.56 -10.01
CA THR A 305 -0.37 8.69 -10.94
C THR A 305 1.01 9.13 -11.43
N ALA A 306 1.15 9.22 -12.75
CA ALA A 306 2.30 9.80 -13.43
C ALA A 306 2.04 11.20 -13.98
N LYS A 307 3.13 11.96 -14.10
CA LYS A 307 3.18 13.33 -14.66
C LYS A 307 4.17 13.45 -15.85
N GLY A 308 4.77 12.32 -16.25
CA GLY A 308 5.84 12.24 -17.24
C GLY A 308 6.26 10.78 -17.48
N ALA A 309 7.54 10.55 -17.77
CA ALA A 309 8.13 9.21 -17.90
C ALA A 309 8.10 8.47 -16.56
N THR A 310 7.88 7.15 -16.58
CA THR A 310 7.65 6.34 -15.36
C THR A 310 7.67 4.84 -15.67
N SER A 311 7.56 3.99 -14.64
CA SER A 311 7.23 2.58 -14.81
C SER A 311 6.26 2.06 -13.74
N TRP A 312 5.32 1.23 -14.17
CA TRP A 312 4.41 0.47 -13.32
C TRP A 312 4.79 -1.01 -13.31
N ASN A 313 4.62 -1.63 -12.15
CA ASN A 313 4.65 -3.09 -11.92
C ASN A 313 3.61 -3.43 -10.84
N ALA A 314 3.50 -4.69 -10.43
CA ALA A 314 2.45 -5.11 -9.51
C ALA A 314 2.53 -4.52 -8.08
N ARG A 315 3.61 -3.81 -7.71
CA ARG A 315 3.73 -3.08 -6.42
C ARG A 315 3.02 -1.73 -6.43
N ASN A 316 3.08 -0.98 -7.54
CA ASN A 316 2.45 0.34 -7.72
C ASN A 316 1.28 0.35 -8.73
N PHE A 317 0.94 -0.80 -9.31
CA PHE A 317 -0.26 -1.01 -10.11
C PHE A 317 -1.00 -2.26 -9.66
N ALA A 318 -2.06 -2.05 -8.87
CA ALA A 318 -2.90 -3.13 -8.34
C ALA A 318 -3.65 -3.91 -9.44
N GLY A 319 -3.78 -3.34 -10.64
CA GLY A 319 -4.41 -3.99 -11.79
C GLY A 319 -3.60 -5.16 -12.38
N PHE A 320 -2.29 -5.20 -12.15
CA PHE A 320 -1.43 -6.32 -12.55
C PHE A 320 -1.49 -7.50 -11.58
N TRP A 321 -1.22 -8.70 -12.11
CA TRP A 321 -1.23 -9.92 -11.32
C TRP A 321 -0.08 -9.96 -10.29
N TYR A 322 -0.40 -10.42 -9.08
CA TYR A 322 0.53 -10.59 -7.96
C TYR A 322 0.14 -11.81 -7.12
N ASP A 323 1.13 -12.62 -6.76
CA ASP A 323 1.02 -13.69 -5.77
C ASP A 323 1.57 -13.22 -4.42
N LEU A 324 0.66 -12.94 -3.49
CA LEU A 324 0.99 -12.48 -2.13
C LEU A 324 1.77 -13.53 -1.31
N ASN A 325 1.56 -14.82 -1.58
CA ASN A 325 2.23 -15.90 -0.84
C ASN A 325 3.69 -16.08 -1.30
N ASN A 326 3.98 -15.74 -2.56
CA ASN A 326 5.29 -15.95 -3.17
C ASN A 326 6.10 -14.65 -3.41
N ASP A 327 5.54 -13.47 -3.12
CA ASP A 327 6.07 -12.13 -3.50
C ASP A 327 6.32 -11.98 -5.02
N GLN A 328 5.53 -12.69 -5.83
CA GLN A 328 5.78 -12.84 -7.27
C GLN A 328 4.83 -12.03 -8.13
N SER A 329 5.37 -11.43 -9.18
CA SER A 329 4.64 -10.83 -10.29
C SER A 329 5.48 -10.92 -11.55
N THR A 330 4.89 -10.59 -12.69
CA THR A 330 5.49 -10.80 -14.02
C THR A 330 5.36 -9.59 -14.94
N GLU A 331 4.33 -8.78 -14.75
CA GLU A 331 3.95 -7.67 -15.63
C GLU A 331 4.65 -6.35 -15.28
N SER A 332 5.01 -5.61 -16.32
CA SER A 332 5.55 -4.26 -16.23
C SER A 332 5.09 -3.41 -17.42
N LEU A 333 4.85 -2.11 -17.17
CA LEU A 333 4.47 -1.11 -18.17
C LEU A 333 5.33 0.13 -17.97
N THR A 334 6.15 0.48 -18.95
CA THR A 334 7.16 1.54 -18.84
C THR A 334 6.96 2.59 -19.92
N ILE A 335 7.03 3.87 -19.54
CA ILE A 335 7.11 5.01 -20.45
C ILE A 335 8.55 5.52 -20.45
N SER A 336 9.25 5.30 -21.56
CA SER A 336 10.64 5.70 -21.78
C SER A 336 10.76 7.03 -22.52
N SER A 337 9.74 7.44 -23.29
CA SER A 337 9.76 8.69 -24.06
C SER A 337 8.36 9.29 -24.23
N ILE A 338 8.18 10.52 -23.74
CA ILE A 338 6.90 11.22 -23.68
C ILE A 338 7.10 12.73 -23.85
N ASN A 339 6.27 13.35 -24.69
CA ASN A 339 6.19 14.79 -24.80
C ASN A 339 5.04 15.27 -23.89
N THR A 340 5.38 15.80 -22.72
CA THR A 340 4.42 16.25 -21.71
C THR A 340 3.66 17.51 -22.16
N ALA A 341 4.34 18.46 -22.80
CA ALA A 341 3.74 19.68 -23.33
C ALA A 341 2.80 19.41 -24.52
N GLY A 342 3.20 18.51 -25.42
CA GLY A 342 2.38 18.04 -26.53
C GLY A 342 1.32 17.00 -26.16
N ARG A 343 1.39 16.46 -24.93
CA ARG A 343 0.53 15.40 -24.39
C ARG A 343 0.47 14.16 -25.28
N TYR A 344 1.62 13.59 -25.62
CA TYR A 344 1.66 12.29 -26.30
C TYR A 344 2.90 11.48 -25.92
N ILE A 345 2.75 10.15 -25.93
CA ILE A 345 3.85 9.19 -25.82
C ILE A 345 4.42 8.98 -27.22
N GLU A 346 5.75 8.98 -27.34
CA GLU A 346 6.43 8.81 -28.63
C GLU A 346 6.29 7.40 -29.20
N ALA A 347 6.56 7.22 -30.49
CA ALA A 347 6.59 5.90 -31.13
C ALA A 347 7.65 5.01 -30.47
N ASN A 348 7.25 3.81 -29.99
CA ASN A 348 8.04 2.90 -29.14
C ASN A 348 8.38 3.46 -27.73
N GLY A 349 7.79 4.59 -27.33
CA GLY A 349 7.95 5.21 -26.01
C GLY A 349 7.14 4.55 -24.90
N LEU A 350 6.18 3.66 -25.22
CA LEU A 350 5.45 2.80 -24.29
C LEU A 350 5.83 1.34 -24.51
N THR A 351 6.28 0.66 -23.46
CA THR A 351 6.61 -0.78 -23.47
C THR A 351 5.81 -1.51 -22.41
N TYR A 352 5.14 -2.60 -22.78
CA TYR A 352 4.63 -3.61 -21.85
C TYR A 352 5.49 -4.86 -21.96
N ARG A 353 5.88 -5.44 -20.82
CA ARG A 353 6.67 -6.68 -20.75
C ARG A 353 6.09 -7.62 -19.71
N THR A 354 6.07 -8.90 -20.05
CA THR A 354 5.82 -9.99 -19.11
C THR A 354 6.81 -11.14 -19.30
N SER A 355 7.09 -11.90 -18.24
CA SER A 355 8.06 -13.02 -18.23
C SER A 355 7.65 -14.00 -17.12
N PRO A 356 7.70 -15.33 -17.33
CA PRO A 356 7.00 -16.28 -16.48
C PRO A 356 7.75 -16.57 -15.17
N VAL A 357 7.01 -16.95 -14.13
CA VAL A 357 7.50 -17.37 -12.81
C VAL A 357 6.91 -18.72 -12.42
N SER A 358 7.61 -19.50 -11.60
CA SER A 358 7.18 -20.86 -11.24
C SER A 358 6.53 -20.91 -9.86
N LEU A 359 5.25 -21.28 -9.82
CA LEU A 359 4.48 -21.51 -8.60
C LEU A 359 4.43 -23.01 -8.28
N LYS A 360 4.38 -23.34 -6.99
CA LYS A 360 4.29 -24.74 -6.53
C LYS A 360 2.84 -25.21 -6.65
N TYR A 361 2.61 -26.43 -7.13
CA TYR A 361 1.26 -27.01 -7.12
C TYR A 361 0.76 -27.15 -5.67
N MET A 362 -0.50 -26.79 -5.38
CA MET A 362 -1.01 -26.82 -4.00
C MET A 362 -0.96 -28.21 -3.35
N VAL A 363 -1.18 -29.29 -4.10
CA VAL A 363 -1.00 -30.66 -3.59
C VAL A 363 0.46 -30.96 -3.25
N THR A 364 1.42 -30.44 -4.03
CA THR A 364 2.85 -30.59 -3.74
C THR A 364 3.30 -29.70 -2.57
N ALA A 365 2.68 -28.53 -2.40
CA ALA A 365 2.92 -27.66 -1.24
C ALA A 365 2.40 -28.30 0.06
N GLN A 366 1.21 -28.93 0.03
CA GLN A 366 0.47 -29.37 1.22
C GLN A 366 0.57 -30.89 1.51
N LYS A 367 1.07 -31.69 0.56
CA LYS A 367 1.21 -33.16 0.69
C LYS A 367 2.54 -33.72 0.15
N SER A 368 3.42 -32.89 -0.41
CA SER A 368 4.67 -33.31 -1.08
C SER A 368 4.49 -34.28 -2.27
N ILE A 369 3.27 -34.40 -2.82
CA ILE A 369 2.99 -35.25 -4.00
C ILE A 369 3.20 -34.41 -5.28
N PRO A 370 4.05 -34.83 -6.23
CA PRO A 370 4.21 -34.14 -7.52
C PRO A 370 3.02 -34.39 -8.45
N VAL A 371 2.70 -33.41 -9.30
CA VAL A 371 1.68 -33.52 -10.35
C VAL A 371 2.36 -33.86 -11.67
N ASN A 372 2.12 -35.05 -12.22
CA ASN A 372 2.82 -35.54 -13.43
C ASN A 372 4.36 -35.42 -13.31
N ASN A 373 4.92 -35.88 -12.19
CA ASN A 373 6.33 -35.73 -11.80
C ASN A 373 6.86 -34.29 -11.64
N MET A 374 6.00 -33.26 -11.79
CA MET A 374 6.36 -31.86 -11.61
C MET A 374 5.91 -31.33 -10.24
N ASN A 375 6.80 -30.60 -9.56
CA ASN A 375 6.49 -29.92 -8.30
C ASN A 375 5.90 -28.51 -8.51
N TYR A 376 6.11 -27.95 -9.70
CA TYR A 376 5.82 -26.55 -10.04
C TYR A 376 5.13 -26.45 -11.40
N TYR A 377 4.42 -25.34 -11.61
CA TYR A 377 3.88 -24.92 -12.90
C TYR A 377 4.21 -23.44 -13.13
N SER A 378 4.43 -23.04 -14.37
CA SER A 378 4.84 -21.68 -14.69
C SER A 378 3.66 -20.80 -15.04
N VAL A 379 3.61 -19.59 -14.48
CA VAL A 379 2.54 -18.62 -14.69
C VAL A 379 3.06 -17.31 -15.23
N VAL A 380 2.18 -16.60 -15.91
CA VAL A 380 2.46 -15.29 -16.48
C VAL A 380 1.20 -14.44 -16.39
N GLY A 381 1.37 -13.18 -15.99
CA GLY A 381 0.33 -12.18 -16.01
C GLY A 381 0.20 -11.66 -17.44
N TRP A 382 -1.03 -11.62 -17.94
CA TRP A 382 -1.37 -11.05 -19.24
C TRP A 382 -2.61 -10.17 -19.09
N ASN A 383 -2.46 -8.88 -19.38
CA ASN A 383 -3.49 -7.85 -19.17
C ASN A 383 -4.09 -7.84 -17.75
N GLY A 384 -3.24 -8.09 -16.75
CA GLY A 384 -3.63 -8.17 -15.34
C GLY A 384 -4.26 -9.50 -14.90
N ASP A 385 -4.41 -10.49 -15.78
CA ASP A 385 -4.99 -11.81 -15.45
C ASP A 385 -3.93 -12.92 -15.41
N LYS A 386 -4.14 -13.94 -14.56
CA LYS A 386 -3.23 -15.09 -14.36
C LYS A 386 -3.44 -16.16 -15.45
N TYR A 387 -2.41 -16.43 -16.25
CA TYR A 387 -2.37 -17.53 -17.22
C TYR A 387 -1.30 -18.56 -16.85
N LEU A 388 -1.53 -19.83 -17.22
CA LEU A 388 -0.50 -20.86 -17.29
C LEU A 388 0.34 -20.64 -18.55
N ALA A 389 1.66 -20.59 -18.39
CA ALA A 389 2.63 -20.67 -19.48
C ALA A 389 2.93 -22.15 -19.77
N ILE A 390 2.51 -22.66 -20.95
CA ILE A 390 2.58 -24.10 -21.27
C ILE A 390 4.03 -24.56 -21.25
N ASN A 391 4.35 -25.55 -20.40
CA ASN A 391 5.70 -26.10 -20.21
C ASN A 391 6.77 -25.01 -19.98
N GLY A 392 6.42 -23.93 -19.29
CA GLY A 392 7.30 -22.78 -19.02
C GLY A 392 7.24 -21.67 -20.06
N LYS A 393 6.66 -21.90 -21.23
CA LYS A 393 6.82 -21.02 -22.40
C LYS A 393 5.89 -19.80 -22.34
N ALA A 394 6.48 -18.63 -22.10
CA ALA A 394 5.77 -17.36 -21.97
C ALA A 394 4.82 -17.05 -23.13
N ASN A 395 5.19 -17.45 -24.35
CA ASN A 395 4.43 -17.20 -25.58
C ASN A 395 3.28 -18.18 -25.85
N LYS A 396 3.06 -19.19 -25.02
CA LYS A 396 1.96 -20.16 -25.13
C LYS A 396 1.13 -20.15 -23.85
N LEU A 397 -0.09 -19.63 -23.94
CA LEU A 397 -0.93 -19.33 -22.78
C LEU A 397 -2.15 -20.25 -22.68
N LEU A 398 -2.45 -20.72 -21.48
CA LEU A 398 -3.72 -21.33 -21.13
C LEU A 398 -4.39 -20.56 -19.99
N ARG A 399 -5.69 -20.29 -20.15
CA ARG A 399 -6.51 -19.75 -19.08
C ARG A 399 -6.64 -20.80 -17.98
N ILE A 400 -6.36 -20.44 -16.74
CA ILE A 400 -6.71 -21.27 -15.58
C ILE A 400 -8.25 -21.29 -15.46
N ILE A 401 -8.84 -22.45 -15.17
CA ILE A 401 -10.30 -22.65 -15.01
C ILE A 401 -10.66 -22.93 -13.55
N ARG A 402 -9.79 -23.62 -12.80
CA ARG A 402 -9.88 -23.77 -11.34
C ARG A 402 -8.48 -23.86 -10.74
N GLU A 403 -8.31 -23.24 -9.58
CA GLU A 403 -7.22 -23.49 -8.64
C GLU A 403 -7.83 -23.41 -7.24
N LEU A 404 -7.76 -24.50 -6.47
CA LEU A 404 -8.33 -24.61 -5.11
C LEU A 404 -7.27 -25.10 -4.12
N GLY A 405 -7.46 -24.82 -2.83
CA GLY A 405 -6.67 -25.43 -1.75
C GLY A 405 -5.88 -24.44 -0.90
N THR A 406 -6.05 -23.14 -1.14
CA THR A 406 -5.50 -22.02 -0.37
C THR A 406 -6.08 -21.88 1.03
N SER A 407 -7.24 -22.48 1.30
CA SER A 407 -7.88 -22.55 2.62
C SER A 407 -8.18 -24.00 3.02
N ALA A 408 -8.27 -24.25 4.33
CA ALA A 408 -8.81 -25.50 4.88
C ALA A 408 -10.25 -25.80 4.43
N SER A 409 -11.03 -24.75 4.13
CA SER A 409 -12.40 -24.84 3.61
C SER A 409 -12.48 -25.25 2.14
N ASP A 410 -11.38 -25.16 1.39
CA ASP A 410 -11.37 -25.42 -0.06
C ASP A 410 -11.47 -26.92 -0.34
N LYS A 411 -12.72 -27.41 -0.37
CA LYS A 411 -13.09 -28.79 -0.64
C LYS A 411 -14.31 -28.86 -1.56
N LYS A 412 -14.34 -29.83 -2.46
CA LYS A 412 -15.57 -30.28 -3.14
C LYS A 412 -15.93 -31.68 -2.65
N THR A 413 -17.10 -31.84 -2.05
CA THR A 413 -17.66 -33.17 -1.76
C THR A 413 -18.46 -33.67 -2.97
N LEU A 414 -18.35 -34.96 -3.30
CA LEU A 414 -19.21 -35.67 -4.26
C LEU A 414 -19.84 -36.91 -3.61
N THR A 415 -21.07 -37.20 -4.01
CA THR A 415 -21.80 -38.45 -3.76
C THR A 415 -21.78 -39.38 -4.98
N VAL A 416 -22.12 -40.66 -4.81
CA VAL A 416 -22.20 -41.62 -5.94
C VAL A 416 -23.22 -41.13 -6.98
N GLY A 417 -22.79 -41.04 -8.24
CA GLY A 417 -23.56 -40.53 -9.39
C GLY A 417 -23.50 -39.00 -9.56
N GLU A 418 -22.95 -38.26 -8.60
CA GLU A 418 -22.85 -36.80 -8.68
C GLU A 418 -21.77 -36.36 -9.67
N THR A 419 -22.06 -35.28 -10.40
CA THR A 419 -21.15 -34.66 -11.37
C THR A 419 -20.82 -33.24 -10.96
N TRP A 420 -19.53 -32.94 -10.85
CA TRP A 420 -19.03 -31.57 -10.68
C TRP A 420 -18.83 -30.92 -12.04
N ASP A 421 -19.60 -29.87 -12.35
CA ASP A 421 -19.22 -28.92 -13.41
C ASP A 421 -18.08 -28.03 -12.90
N MET A 422 -16.94 -28.10 -13.58
CA MET A 422 -15.74 -27.34 -13.26
C MET A 422 -15.59 -26.08 -14.14
N GLY A 423 -16.39 -25.92 -15.20
CA GLY A 423 -16.34 -24.78 -16.12
C GLY A 423 -15.72 -25.11 -17.49
N GLU A 424 -16.06 -24.32 -18.50
CA GLU A 424 -15.78 -24.58 -19.93
C GLU A 424 -16.20 -26.01 -20.38
N GLY A 425 -17.26 -26.57 -19.79
CA GLY A 425 -17.76 -27.91 -20.14
C GLY A 425 -16.88 -29.06 -19.64
N TRP A 426 -15.88 -28.80 -18.78
CA TRP A 426 -15.17 -29.85 -18.05
C TRP A 426 -16.01 -30.34 -16.88
N THR A 427 -16.24 -31.65 -16.81
CA THR A 427 -17.04 -32.28 -15.75
C THR A 427 -16.33 -33.48 -15.13
N LEU A 428 -16.44 -33.62 -13.82
CA LEU A 428 -15.89 -34.76 -13.05
C LEU A 428 -17.03 -35.52 -12.36
N THR A 429 -17.29 -36.76 -12.77
CA THR A 429 -18.36 -37.61 -12.24
C THR A 429 -17.81 -38.68 -11.30
N ALA A 430 -18.44 -38.86 -10.14
CA ALA A 430 -18.13 -39.95 -9.20
C ALA A 430 -18.99 -41.19 -9.50
N ASN A 431 -18.49 -42.06 -10.38
CA ASN A 431 -19.23 -43.24 -10.87
C ASN A 431 -19.54 -44.24 -9.74
N SER A 432 -18.59 -44.44 -8.82
CA SER A 432 -18.71 -45.36 -7.70
C SER A 432 -17.76 -44.93 -6.57
N ILE A 433 -18.16 -45.17 -5.33
CA ILE A 433 -17.39 -44.88 -4.12
C ILE A 433 -17.55 -46.08 -3.19
N ASP A 434 -16.44 -46.65 -2.71
CA ASP A 434 -16.42 -47.70 -1.69
C ASP A 434 -15.57 -47.25 -0.50
N ALA A 435 -16.25 -46.83 0.56
CA ALA A 435 -15.65 -46.46 1.84
C ALA A 435 -15.40 -47.64 2.80
N ARG A 436 -15.71 -48.87 2.38
CA ARG A 436 -15.51 -50.13 3.14
C ARG A 436 -14.31 -50.92 2.58
N ALA A 437 -13.94 -50.71 1.32
CA ALA A 437 -12.67 -51.16 0.76
C ALA A 437 -11.45 -50.69 1.57
N SER A 438 -10.36 -51.47 1.53
CA SER A 438 -9.08 -51.15 2.17
C SER A 438 -7.93 -51.33 1.17
N PRO A 439 -7.25 -50.24 0.73
CA PRO A 439 -7.60 -48.84 0.96
C PRO A 439 -8.95 -48.46 0.34
N ARG A 440 -9.57 -47.37 0.81
CA ARG A 440 -10.89 -46.92 0.34
C ARG A 440 -10.82 -46.43 -1.11
N GLN A 441 -11.81 -46.76 -1.92
CA GLN A 441 -11.78 -46.57 -3.37
C GLN A 441 -12.82 -45.56 -3.87
N VAL A 442 -12.49 -44.88 -4.97
CA VAL A 442 -13.40 -44.03 -5.72
C VAL A 442 -13.08 -44.12 -7.21
N TRP A 443 -14.10 -44.32 -8.04
CA TRP A 443 -13.98 -44.31 -9.50
C TRP A 443 -14.48 -42.96 -10.04
N LEU A 444 -13.57 -42.15 -10.56
CA LEU A 444 -13.87 -40.85 -11.15
C LEU A 444 -13.74 -40.92 -12.68
N THR A 445 -14.67 -40.29 -13.41
CA THR A 445 -14.57 -40.04 -14.85
C THR A 445 -14.47 -38.54 -15.11
N LEU A 446 -13.47 -38.14 -15.90
CA LEU A 446 -13.31 -36.79 -16.43
C LEU A 446 -13.87 -36.74 -17.85
N SER A 447 -14.71 -35.75 -18.14
CA SER A 447 -15.28 -35.50 -19.46
C SER A 447 -15.14 -34.03 -19.85
N LYS A 448 -15.15 -33.76 -21.16
CA LYS A 448 -15.20 -32.42 -21.75
C LYS A 448 -16.34 -32.39 -22.77
N ASP A 449 -17.27 -31.46 -22.60
CA ASP A 449 -18.46 -31.29 -23.45
C ASP A 449 -19.30 -32.59 -23.58
N GLY A 450 -19.42 -33.33 -22.46
CA GLY A 450 -20.07 -34.64 -22.40
C GLY A 450 -19.24 -35.83 -22.92
N VAL A 451 -18.11 -35.58 -23.60
CA VAL A 451 -17.22 -36.63 -24.12
C VAL A 451 -16.21 -37.04 -23.05
N LYS A 452 -16.22 -38.31 -22.65
CA LYS A 452 -15.24 -38.91 -21.74
C LYS A 452 -13.80 -38.71 -22.26
N LYS A 453 -12.91 -38.28 -21.37
CA LYS A 453 -11.47 -38.09 -21.64
C LYS A 453 -10.61 -39.12 -20.92
N ASP A 454 -10.93 -39.41 -19.67
CA ASP A 454 -10.12 -40.27 -18.80
C ASP A 454 -10.96 -40.78 -17.62
N ASP A 455 -10.60 -41.91 -17.03
CA ASP A 455 -11.22 -42.41 -15.82
C ASP A 455 -10.27 -43.27 -15.00
N LYS A 456 -10.34 -43.09 -13.67
CA LYS A 456 -9.39 -43.69 -12.74
C LYS A 456 -10.10 -44.17 -11.49
N VAL A 457 -9.75 -45.38 -11.05
CA VAL A 457 -10.00 -45.83 -9.68
C VAL A 457 -8.84 -45.33 -8.83
N LEU A 458 -9.15 -44.44 -7.89
CA LEU A 458 -8.19 -43.85 -6.96
C LEU A 458 -8.41 -44.42 -5.56
N THR A 459 -7.36 -44.34 -4.74
CA THR A 459 -7.36 -44.89 -3.38
C THR A 459 -7.00 -43.82 -2.35
N SER A 460 -7.66 -43.88 -1.19
CA SER A 460 -7.34 -43.06 -0.01
C SER A 460 -7.12 -43.94 1.21
N GLY A 461 -6.11 -43.62 2.01
CA GLY A 461 -5.67 -44.45 3.13
C GLY A 461 -4.17 -44.38 3.40
N THR A 462 -3.57 -45.53 3.65
CA THR A 462 -2.17 -45.76 4.06
C THR A 462 -1.17 -45.58 2.92
N GLU A 463 0.11 -45.85 3.18
CA GLU A 463 1.30 -45.59 2.32
C GLU A 463 1.23 -46.14 0.88
N VAL A 464 0.32 -47.07 0.58
CA VAL A 464 0.10 -47.65 -0.77
C VAL A 464 -1.01 -46.91 -1.56
N ALA A 465 -1.53 -45.79 -1.02
CA ALA A 465 -2.58 -45.01 -1.68
C ALA A 465 -2.08 -44.25 -2.91
N SER A 466 -2.93 -44.16 -3.93
CA SER A 466 -2.79 -43.28 -5.09
C SER A 466 -3.93 -42.25 -5.06
N PRO A 467 -3.83 -41.20 -4.24
CA PRO A 467 -4.92 -40.25 -4.01
C PRO A 467 -4.96 -39.10 -5.01
N LEU A 468 -4.12 -39.08 -6.05
CA LEU A 468 -4.05 -37.97 -7.01
C LEU A 468 -4.62 -38.39 -8.38
N TYR A 469 -5.74 -37.80 -8.77
CA TYR A 469 -6.15 -37.77 -10.17
C TYR A 469 -5.21 -36.82 -10.93
N THR A 470 -4.73 -37.24 -12.10
CA THR A 470 -4.10 -36.37 -13.09
C THR A 470 -4.63 -36.72 -14.49
N TYR A 471 -4.84 -35.70 -15.33
CA TYR A 471 -5.07 -35.83 -16.76
C TYR A 471 -4.10 -34.94 -17.53
N VAL A 472 -3.49 -35.53 -18.55
CA VAL A 472 -2.38 -34.97 -19.31
C VAL A 472 -2.73 -35.07 -20.79
N GLU A 473 -2.77 -33.94 -21.48
CA GLU A 473 -3.06 -33.89 -22.91
C GLU A 473 -1.75 -34.07 -23.69
N ARG A 474 -1.67 -35.12 -24.52
CA ARG A 474 -0.42 -35.54 -25.19
C ARG A 474 0.12 -34.52 -26.19
N ASN A 475 -0.75 -33.66 -26.73
CA ASN A 475 -0.37 -32.52 -27.55
C ASN A 475 -1.38 -31.39 -27.34
N LEU A 476 -0.94 -30.28 -26.77
CA LEU A 476 -1.77 -29.09 -26.58
C LEU A 476 -0.96 -27.84 -26.98
N GLY A 477 -1.44 -27.13 -28.01
CA GLY A 477 -0.72 -25.97 -28.56
C GLY A 477 0.63 -26.33 -29.21
N GLY A 478 0.84 -27.59 -29.61
CA GLY A 478 2.11 -28.08 -30.11
C GLY A 478 3.18 -28.31 -29.03
N GLU A 479 2.80 -28.33 -27.75
CA GLU A 479 3.63 -28.83 -26.65
C GLU A 479 3.12 -30.21 -26.23
N THR A 480 4.03 -31.11 -25.81
CA THR A 480 3.65 -32.45 -25.35
C THR A 480 3.41 -32.51 -23.85
N ASP A 481 2.66 -33.53 -23.43
CA ASP A 481 2.49 -33.96 -22.04
C ASP A 481 2.04 -32.85 -21.06
N VAL A 482 1.12 -32.01 -21.53
CA VAL A 482 0.62 -30.84 -20.79
C VAL A 482 -0.41 -31.29 -19.74
N THR A 483 -0.10 -31.08 -18.46
CA THR A 483 -1.05 -31.29 -17.35
C THR A 483 -2.24 -30.34 -17.48
N VAL A 484 -3.40 -30.88 -17.86
CA VAL A 484 -4.64 -30.11 -18.02
C VAL A 484 -5.49 -30.11 -16.75
N PHE A 485 -5.51 -31.24 -16.01
CA PHE A 485 -6.29 -31.37 -14.78
C PHE A 485 -5.55 -32.20 -13.71
N ALA A 486 -5.71 -31.82 -12.46
CA ALA A 486 -5.32 -32.62 -11.30
C ALA A 486 -6.28 -32.38 -10.11
N VAL A 487 -6.56 -33.41 -9.31
CA VAL A 487 -7.30 -33.26 -8.04
C VAL A 487 -6.93 -34.35 -7.04
N TYR A 488 -6.83 -33.99 -5.76
CA TYR A 488 -6.44 -34.87 -4.67
C TYR A 488 -7.65 -35.37 -3.85
N ILE A 489 -7.68 -36.67 -3.57
CA ILE A 489 -8.66 -37.32 -2.69
C ILE A 489 -8.27 -37.09 -1.23
N ASP A 490 -8.94 -36.15 -0.56
CA ASP A 490 -8.67 -35.78 0.83
C ASP A 490 -9.30 -36.75 1.83
N SER A 491 -10.47 -37.30 1.50
CA SER A 491 -11.03 -38.46 2.19
C SER A 491 -12.10 -39.16 1.36
N VAL A 492 -12.27 -40.46 1.59
CA VAL A 492 -13.48 -41.24 1.25
C VAL A 492 -14.11 -41.71 2.57
N PHE A 493 -15.42 -41.62 2.71
CA PHE A 493 -16.14 -42.07 3.91
C PHE A 493 -17.59 -42.47 3.61
N ALA A 494 -18.15 -43.36 4.43
CA ALA A 494 -19.55 -43.74 4.35
C ALA A 494 -20.41 -42.63 4.97
N GLY A 495 -21.36 -42.08 4.20
CA GLY A 495 -22.42 -41.23 4.72
C GLY A 495 -23.59 -42.07 5.26
N ALA A 496 -24.60 -41.40 5.83
CA ALA A 496 -25.77 -42.08 6.40
C ALA A 496 -26.69 -42.73 5.35
N THR A 497 -26.57 -42.35 4.07
CA THR A 497 -27.42 -42.81 2.96
C THR A 497 -26.63 -43.24 1.71
N THR A 498 -25.45 -42.67 1.49
CA THR A 498 -24.54 -42.99 0.38
C THR A 498 -23.10 -42.75 0.81
N ASP A 499 -22.15 -43.45 0.20
CA ASP A 499 -20.73 -43.18 0.39
C ASP A 499 -20.35 -41.87 -0.34
N MET A 500 -19.32 -41.17 0.18
CA MET A 500 -18.94 -39.83 -0.23
C MET A 500 -17.43 -39.71 -0.39
N VAL A 501 -17.00 -38.78 -1.26
CA VAL A 501 -15.59 -38.41 -1.46
C VAL A 501 -15.41 -36.90 -1.29
N GLN A 502 -14.35 -36.49 -0.59
CA GLN A 502 -13.88 -35.09 -0.55
C GLN A 502 -12.65 -34.91 -1.43
N LEU A 503 -12.73 -33.92 -2.30
CA LEU A 503 -11.72 -33.51 -3.26
C LEU A 503 -11.08 -32.18 -2.79
N ARG A 504 -9.75 -32.07 -2.91
CA ARG A 504 -8.99 -30.84 -2.62
C ARG A 504 -7.88 -30.63 -3.66
N PHE A 505 -7.21 -29.48 -3.58
CA PHE A 505 -6.06 -29.12 -4.43
C PHE A 505 -6.35 -29.23 -5.93
N ALA A 506 -7.60 -28.93 -6.33
CA ALA A 506 -8.04 -29.04 -7.71
C ALA A 506 -7.36 -27.97 -8.58
N PHE A 507 -6.70 -28.40 -9.63
CA PHE A 507 -6.08 -27.58 -10.66
C PHE A 507 -6.68 -27.97 -12.00
N LEU A 508 -7.25 -27.01 -12.73
CA LEU A 508 -7.81 -27.20 -14.06
C LEU A 508 -7.41 -26.01 -14.93
N VAL A 509 -6.93 -26.27 -16.14
CA VAL A 509 -6.69 -25.26 -17.18
C VAL A 509 -7.50 -25.56 -18.43
N SER A 510 -7.64 -24.57 -19.30
CA SER A 510 -8.33 -24.74 -20.58
C SER A 510 -7.60 -25.70 -21.51
N ASN A 511 -8.33 -26.22 -22.51
CA ASN A 511 -7.77 -26.88 -23.67
C ASN A 511 -7.77 -25.99 -24.92
N SER A 512 -7.92 -24.67 -24.75
CA SER A 512 -7.86 -23.66 -25.81
C SER A 512 -6.57 -22.82 -25.71
N PRO A 513 -5.44 -23.25 -26.32
CA PRO A 513 -4.16 -22.57 -26.20
C PRO A 513 -4.10 -21.28 -27.03
N GLY A 514 -3.80 -20.17 -26.35
CA GLY A 514 -3.33 -18.94 -26.99
C GLY A 514 -1.87 -19.07 -27.40
N SER A 515 -1.48 -18.43 -28.49
CA SER A 515 -0.07 -18.35 -28.93
C SER A 515 0.23 -16.95 -29.44
N ILE A 516 1.25 -16.30 -28.88
CA ILE A 516 1.60 -14.91 -29.14
C ILE A 516 2.89 -14.87 -29.95
N LYS A 517 2.93 -14.11 -31.05
CA LYS A 517 4.01 -14.09 -32.04
C LYS A 517 4.53 -12.67 -32.26
N VAL A 518 5.80 -12.55 -32.66
CA VAL A 518 6.37 -11.26 -33.08
C VAL A 518 5.58 -10.72 -34.27
N GLY A 519 5.15 -9.47 -34.18
CA GLY A 519 4.31 -8.81 -35.17
C GLY A 519 2.81 -8.76 -34.83
N ASP A 520 2.31 -9.60 -33.91
CA ASP A 520 0.92 -9.56 -33.44
C ASP A 520 0.60 -8.20 -32.81
N ARG A 521 -0.65 -7.72 -32.95
CA ARG A 521 -1.11 -6.44 -32.42
C ARG A 521 -2.19 -6.62 -31.36
N PHE A 522 -2.09 -5.84 -30.29
CA PHE A 522 -3.03 -5.83 -29.17
C PHE A 522 -3.29 -4.36 -28.77
N GLY A 523 -4.45 -3.83 -29.18
CA GLY A 523 -4.76 -2.40 -29.06
C GLY A 523 -3.70 -1.51 -29.72
N VAL A 524 -3.05 -0.63 -28.93
CA VAL A 524 -1.97 0.27 -29.41
C VAL A 524 -0.63 -0.42 -29.59
N PHE A 525 -0.47 -1.64 -29.06
CA PHE A 525 0.79 -2.35 -29.03
C PHE A 525 1.01 -3.26 -30.23
N GLN A 526 2.28 -3.48 -30.58
CA GLN A 526 2.74 -4.61 -31.37
C GLN A 526 3.80 -5.41 -30.60
N VAL A 527 3.73 -6.73 -30.67
CA VAL A 527 4.73 -7.65 -30.10
C VAL A 527 6.06 -7.49 -30.83
N THR A 528 7.09 -7.09 -30.10
CA THR A 528 8.48 -6.97 -30.58
C THR A 528 9.33 -8.18 -30.22
N THR A 529 9.06 -8.80 -29.07
CA THR A 529 9.70 -10.04 -28.62
C THR A 529 8.64 -11.04 -28.22
N SER A 530 8.75 -12.27 -28.73
CA SER A 530 8.03 -13.44 -28.23
C SER A 530 8.98 -14.63 -28.26
N ASN A 531 9.23 -15.22 -27.10
CA ASN A 531 10.02 -16.43 -26.92
C ASN A 531 9.57 -17.14 -25.63
N ASP A 532 10.15 -18.32 -25.37
CA ASP A 532 9.80 -19.17 -24.22
C ASP A 532 10.01 -18.46 -22.87
N ASN A 533 10.89 -17.46 -22.77
CA ASN A 533 11.22 -16.77 -21.52
C ASN A 533 10.53 -15.41 -21.35
N SER A 534 9.95 -14.82 -22.41
CA SER A 534 9.48 -13.43 -22.37
C SER A 534 8.56 -13.05 -23.53
N ILE A 535 7.63 -12.13 -23.25
CA ILE A 535 6.93 -11.34 -24.26
C ILE A 535 7.20 -9.85 -23.99
N VAL A 536 7.51 -9.11 -25.05
CA VAL A 536 7.63 -7.63 -25.03
C VAL A 536 6.78 -7.03 -26.14
N LEU A 537 6.05 -5.99 -25.78
CA LEU A 537 5.13 -5.24 -26.63
C LEU A 537 5.51 -3.76 -26.61
N THR A 538 5.57 -3.10 -27.77
CA THR A 538 5.77 -1.63 -27.84
C THR A 538 4.70 -0.99 -28.72
N ASN A 539 4.32 0.25 -28.43
CA ASN A 539 3.52 1.03 -29.37
C ASN A 539 4.34 1.31 -30.64
N LYS A 540 3.72 1.25 -31.83
CA LYS A 540 4.38 1.62 -33.09
C LYS A 540 4.10 3.06 -33.50
N ASP A 541 2.91 3.54 -33.16
CA ASP A 541 2.40 4.86 -33.48
C ASP A 541 2.37 5.72 -32.20
N ARG A 542 2.36 7.06 -32.33
CA ARG A 542 2.25 7.99 -31.19
C ARG A 542 0.90 7.81 -30.47
N ILE A 543 0.91 7.82 -29.14
CA ILE A 543 -0.31 7.72 -28.32
C ILE A 543 -0.65 9.11 -27.76
N SER A 544 -1.78 9.68 -28.14
CA SER A 544 -2.28 10.93 -27.55
C SER A 544 -2.77 10.70 -26.12
N LEU A 545 -2.31 11.53 -25.19
CA LEU A 545 -2.80 11.62 -23.81
C LEU A 545 -3.81 12.78 -23.72
N SER A 546 -4.88 12.67 -24.51
CA SER A 546 -6.04 13.54 -24.41
C SER A 546 -6.82 13.24 -23.11
N PRO A 547 -7.46 14.24 -22.48
CA PRO A 547 -8.29 14.03 -21.29
C PRO A 547 -9.36 12.94 -21.46
N GLY A 548 -9.64 12.19 -20.40
CA GLY A 548 -10.59 11.07 -20.43
C GLY A 548 -9.90 9.70 -20.40
N ASN A 549 -10.37 8.76 -21.22
CA ASN A 549 -9.86 7.39 -21.28
C ASN A 549 -9.08 7.17 -22.60
N VAL A 550 -7.84 6.69 -22.50
CA VAL A 550 -6.99 6.31 -23.64
C VAL A 550 -6.76 4.79 -23.57
N VAL A 551 -7.49 4.03 -24.38
CA VAL A 551 -7.40 2.55 -24.39
C VAL A 551 -6.03 2.10 -24.88
N LEU A 552 -5.43 1.11 -24.20
CA LEU A 552 -4.12 0.55 -24.53
C LEU A 552 -4.24 -0.87 -25.09
N MET A 553 -4.93 -1.75 -24.37
CA MET A 553 -5.06 -3.17 -24.71
C MET A 553 -6.28 -3.76 -24.02
N ASP A 554 -7.33 -4.12 -24.78
CA ASP A 554 -8.61 -4.65 -24.28
C ASP A 554 -9.19 -3.86 -23.09
N ASN A 555 -9.06 -4.39 -21.86
CA ASN A 555 -9.53 -3.80 -20.60
C ASN A 555 -8.51 -2.87 -19.91
N MET A 556 -7.28 -2.74 -20.43
CA MET A 556 -6.26 -1.82 -19.94
C MET A 556 -6.27 -0.48 -20.72
N LYS A 557 -6.26 0.62 -19.98
CA LYS A 557 -6.31 2.01 -20.48
C LYS A 557 -5.48 2.94 -19.60
N PHE A 558 -5.13 4.13 -20.08
CA PHE A 558 -4.84 5.28 -19.21
C PHE A 558 -6.13 6.07 -18.93
N LYS A 559 -6.31 6.53 -17.70
CA LYS A 559 -7.20 7.65 -17.37
C LYS A 559 -6.32 8.91 -17.30
N VAL A 560 -6.72 9.98 -17.98
CA VAL A 560 -5.97 11.25 -18.11
C VAL A 560 -6.84 12.40 -17.61
N ALA A 561 -6.26 13.31 -16.82
CA ALA A 561 -6.94 14.49 -16.28
C ALA A 561 -7.26 15.54 -17.36
N ASN A 562 -8.36 16.26 -17.15
CA ASN A 562 -8.80 17.44 -17.93
C ASN A 562 -8.23 18.76 -17.39
N ASP A 563 -6.97 18.72 -16.97
CA ASP A 563 -6.14 19.90 -16.66
C ASP A 563 -5.30 20.22 -17.90
N PRO A 564 -5.46 21.40 -18.54
CA PRO A 564 -4.71 21.76 -19.75
C PRO A 564 -3.26 22.18 -19.46
N SER A 565 -2.95 22.65 -18.25
CA SER A 565 -1.64 23.17 -17.86
C SER A 565 -0.70 22.07 -17.40
N ASN A 566 -1.22 21.06 -16.69
CA ASN A 566 -0.43 19.96 -16.13
C ASN A 566 -0.91 18.61 -16.69
N LEU A 567 0.02 17.73 -17.04
CA LEU A 567 -0.30 16.36 -17.41
C LEU A 567 -0.37 15.48 -16.15
N ARG A 568 -1.50 14.80 -15.93
CA ARG A 568 -1.69 13.75 -14.92
C ARG A 568 -2.42 12.57 -15.54
N PHE A 569 -1.90 11.36 -15.35
CA PHE A 569 -2.52 10.14 -15.85
C PHE A 569 -2.11 8.90 -15.04
N TYR A 570 -2.96 7.89 -14.97
CA TYR A 570 -2.63 6.58 -14.39
C TYR A 570 -3.18 5.43 -15.26
N PRO A 571 -2.55 4.24 -15.26
CA PRO A 571 -3.11 3.07 -15.91
C PRO A 571 -4.27 2.52 -15.08
N VAL A 572 -5.20 1.87 -15.76
CA VAL A 572 -6.37 1.21 -15.20
C VAL A 572 -6.51 -0.14 -15.90
N VAL A 573 -6.74 -1.21 -15.13
CA VAL A 573 -7.33 -2.45 -15.65
C VAL A 573 -8.77 -2.50 -15.19
N GLU A 574 -9.71 -2.61 -16.13
CA GLU A 574 -11.11 -2.93 -15.83
C GLU A 574 -11.23 -4.43 -15.54
N LYS A 575 -11.83 -4.78 -14.40
CA LYS A 575 -12.14 -6.16 -14.04
C LYS A 575 -13.64 -6.37 -14.02
N ASP A 576 -14.07 -7.42 -14.72
CA ASP A 576 -15.41 -7.97 -14.59
C ASP A 576 -15.44 -8.88 -13.36
N ALA A 577 -16.43 -8.69 -12.51
CA ALA A 577 -16.58 -9.49 -11.31
C ALA A 577 -16.99 -10.92 -11.71
N GLN A 578 -16.39 -11.91 -11.05
CA GLN A 578 -16.37 -13.31 -11.50
C GLN A 578 -15.73 -13.56 -12.89
N ARG A 579 -14.53 -13.01 -13.12
CA ARG A 579 -13.45 -13.83 -13.73
C ARG A 579 -12.15 -13.93 -12.93
N VAL A 580 -12.13 -13.38 -11.71
CA VAL A 580 -11.03 -13.58 -10.75
C VAL A 580 -10.99 -15.05 -10.32
N PHE A 581 -9.81 -15.66 -10.38
CA PHE A 581 -9.52 -16.87 -9.61
C PHE A 581 -9.28 -16.49 -8.17
N SER A 582 -10.36 -16.53 -7.39
CA SER A 582 -10.30 -16.26 -5.97
C SER A 582 -9.41 -17.29 -5.29
N ILE A 583 -8.45 -16.78 -4.52
CA ILE A 583 -7.96 -17.45 -3.31
C ILE A 583 -9.21 -17.59 -2.44
N SER A 584 -9.84 -18.77 -2.43
CA SER A 584 -11.30 -18.85 -2.27
C SER A 584 -11.80 -18.49 -0.87
N GLY A 585 -12.39 -17.29 -0.76
CA GLY A 585 -13.19 -16.89 0.39
C GLY A 585 -14.46 -17.74 0.48
N ALA A 586 -14.69 -18.37 1.64
CA ALA A 586 -15.95 -19.04 1.94
C ALA A 586 -17.04 -18.03 2.32
N ALA A 587 -18.31 -18.42 2.14
CA ALA A 587 -19.46 -17.63 2.60
C ALA A 587 -19.44 -17.46 4.14
N TYR A 588 -19.89 -16.30 4.62
CA TYR A 588 -19.85 -15.96 6.05
C TYR A 588 -20.89 -16.75 6.87
N SER A 589 -20.44 -17.48 7.89
CA SER A 589 -21.28 -17.92 9.00
C SER A 589 -21.00 -17.08 10.24
N ASN A 590 -21.97 -16.26 10.65
CA ASN A 590 -21.84 -15.41 11.85
C ASN A 590 -21.90 -16.24 13.14
N THR A 591 -20.73 -16.60 13.69
CA THR A 591 -20.57 -17.11 15.07
C THR A 591 -19.43 -16.37 15.78
N PRO A 592 -19.71 -15.54 16.80
CA PRO A 592 -18.66 -14.89 17.57
C PRO A 592 -17.78 -15.92 18.30
N SER A 593 -16.47 -15.87 18.08
CA SER A 593 -15.51 -16.68 18.83
C SER A 593 -15.39 -16.17 20.27
N ILE A 594 -15.98 -16.91 21.22
CA ILE A 594 -15.91 -16.56 22.64
C ILE A 594 -14.48 -16.77 23.15
N ILE A 595 -13.77 -15.67 23.43
CA ILE A 595 -12.50 -15.71 24.16
C ILE A 595 -12.78 -16.07 25.62
N SER A 596 -12.19 -17.18 26.09
CA SER A 596 -12.33 -17.62 27.47
C SER A 596 -11.42 -16.82 28.41
N SER A 597 -11.96 -15.74 29.00
CA SER A 597 -11.35 -15.04 30.13
C SER A 597 -12.25 -15.13 31.37
N THR A 598 -11.86 -15.97 32.34
CA THR A 598 -12.61 -16.17 33.59
C THR A 598 -12.45 -14.98 34.53
N TYR A 599 -13.42 -14.06 34.56
CA TYR A 599 -13.52 -13.06 35.62
C TYR A 599 -14.98 -12.69 35.93
N THR A 600 -15.49 -13.14 37.08
CA THR A 600 -16.79 -12.73 37.61
C THR A 600 -16.62 -11.60 38.62
N PRO A 601 -17.42 -10.53 38.50
CA PRO A 601 -18.33 -10.20 39.60
C PRO A 601 -19.79 -10.07 39.13
N GLN A 602 -20.72 -10.04 40.09
CA GLN A 602 -22.17 -10.08 39.84
C GLN A 602 -22.79 -8.70 39.62
N TYR A 603 -23.85 -8.64 38.80
CA TYR A 603 -24.93 -7.67 38.95
C TYR A 603 -26.30 -8.35 38.83
N THR A 604 -27.28 -7.82 39.56
CA THR A 604 -28.64 -8.36 39.69
C THR A 604 -29.57 -7.88 38.56
N TYR A 605 -30.49 -8.74 38.14
CA TYR A 605 -31.54 -8.41 37.18
C TYR A 605 -32.69 -7.62 37.83
N SER A 606 -33.31 -6.73 37.04
CA SER A 606 -34.73 -6.42 37.17
C SER A 606 -35.37 -6.16 35.81
N THR A 607 -36.62 -6.62 35.66
CA THR A 607 -37.48 -6.62 34.46
C THR A 607 -37.88 -5.19 34.01
N ALA A 608 -38.36 -4.92 32.79
CA ALA A 608 -39.32 -5.71 32.00
C ALA A 608 -39.36 -5.38 30.48
N GLN A 609 -40.20 -6.15 29.76
CA GLN A 609 -40.60 -6.06 28.35
C GLN A 609 -42.15 -6.09 28.26
N PRO A 610 -42.79 -5.98 27.07
CA PRO A 610 -42.55 -5.09 25.92
C PRO A 610 -43.88 -4.45 25.43
N SER A 611 -43.87 -3.70 24.31
CA SER A 611 -45.06 -3.62 23.43
C SER A 611 -44.75 -3.15 21.99
N ASN A 612 -45.52 -3.69 21.05
CA ASN A 612 -45.61 -3.29 19.63
C ASN A 612 -46.45 -1.98 19.51
N ASN A 613 -46.68 -1.33 18.36
CA ASN A 613 -46.82 -1.87 17.00
C ASN A 613 -46.71 -0.79 15.90
N GLN A 614 -46.83 -1.20 14.63
CA GLN A 614 -46.78 -0.31 13.45
C GLN A 614 -48.07 0.52 13.20
N SER A 615 -47.85 1.69 12.56
CA SER A 615 -48.72 2.55 11.73
C SER A 615 -50.22 2.23 11.50
N THR A 616 -51.08 3.27 11.55
CA THR A 616 -51.81 3.88 10.39
C THR A 616 -52.90 4.88 10.85
N GLY A 617 -53.38 5.77 9.95
CA GLY A 617 -54.69 6.46 10.07
C GLY A 617 -54.68 7.99 10.23
N TYR A 618 -55.67 8.67 9.63
CA TYR A 618 -55.94 10.11 9.73
C TYR A 618 -57.22 10.40 10.55
N ALA A 619 -57.26 11.49 11.34
CA ALA A 619 -58.29 12.56 11.26
C ALA A 619 -58.44 13.47 12.53
N VAL A 620 -58.09 14.76 12.39
CA VAL A 620 -58.92 15.96 12.65
C VAL A 620 -59.69 16.18 13.99
N ILE A 621 -59.42 17.35 14.62
CA ILE A 621 -60.30 18.27 15.43
C ILE A 621 -60.20 18.43 16.99
N LEU A 622 -59.93 19.70 17.38
CA LEU A 622 -60.31 20.50 18.58
C LEU A 622 -59.64 20.46 19.98
N VAL A 623 -59.58 21.69 20.58
CA VAL A 623 -59.46 22.08 22.02
C VAL A 623 -58.18 21.61 22.74
N ILE A 624 -57.19 22.44 23.13
CA ILE A 624 -57.15 23.82 23.70
C ILE A 624 -57.84 23.96 25.07
N LEU A 625 -57.16 23.53 26.15
CA LEU A 625 -57.20 24.18 27.48
C LEU A 625 -56.20 23.48 28.44
N ILE A 626 -55.01 24.07 28.60
CA ILE A 626 -54.10 24.05 29.79
C ILE A 626 -52.86 24.92 29.45
N ILE A 627 -53.15 26.17 29.14
CA ILE A 627 -52.23 27.30 29.33
C ILE A 627 -53.03 28.29 30.19
N ILE A 628 -52.35 29.05 31.06
CA ILE A 628 -52.94 29.89 32.13
C ILE A 628 -53.47 29.06 33.33
N TYR A 629 -52.57 28.63 34.22
CA TYR A 629 -52.90 28.64 35.66
C TYR A 629 -51.70 28.84 36.60
N PHE A 630 -50.49 28.36 36.26
CA PHE A 630 -49.30 28.49 37.14
C PHE A 630 -48.21 29.44 36.64
N ILE A 631 -48.59 30.70 36.43
CA ILE A 631 -47.71 31.86 36.71
C ILE A 631 -48.47 32.81 37.64
N TYR A 632 -48.52 32.49 38.94
CA TYR A 632 -48.98 33.40 39.99
C TYR A 632 -48.37 32.98 41.35
N PHE A 633 -47.95 33.98 42.15
CA PHE A 633 -47.23 33.87 43.45
C PHE A 633 -45.84 33.17 43.39
N PHE A 634 -44.70 33.88 43.39
CA PHE A 634 -44.04 34.70 44.46
C PHE A 634 -43.66 33.88 45.73
N GLY A 635 -42.47 34.03 46.35
CA GLY A 635 -41.28 34.89 46.12
C GLY A 635 -40.16 34.57 47.15
N HIS A 636 -39.19 35.42 47.55
CA HIS A 636 -38.96 36.86 47.28
C HIS A 636 -37.66 37.42 47.96
N LYS A 637 -37.02 38.49 47.42
CA LYS A 637 -36.17 39.54 48.10
C LYS A 637 -34.79 39.13 48.70
N LYS A 638 -33.77 40.00 48.97
CA LYS A 638 -33.38 41.44 48.75
C LYS A 638 -31.82 41.56 49.00
N SER A 639 -31.03 42.66 48.88
CA SER A 639 -31.10 44.03 48.27
C SER A 639 -29.72 44.74 48.21
N SER A 640 -29.63 45.80 47.39
CA SER A 640 -28.89 47.10 47.55
C SER A 640 -28.73 47.63 49.00
N PRO A 641 -27.80 48.58 49.32
CA PRO A 641 -27.63 49.92 48.66
C PRO A 641 -26.15 50.43 48.45
N GLU A 642 -25.87 51.32 47.47
CA GLU A 642 -25.59 52.80 47.56
C GLU A 642 -24.21 53.22 48.18
N VAL A 643 -23.49 54.31 47.84
CA VAL A 643 -23.68 55.48 46.92
C VAL A 643 -22.33 56.20 46.58
N GLU A 644 -22.35 57.29 45.77
CA GLU A 644 -21.25 58.25 45.41
C GLU A 644 -20.18 57.76 44.38
N LYS A 645 -19.81 58.48 43.28
CA LYS A 645 -19.34 59.88 42.97
C LYS A 645 -17.86 60.10 43.38
N LYS A 646 -16.99 60.83 42.64
CA LYS A 646 -17.14 61.74 41.47
C LYS A 646 -15.78 62.03 40.75
N VAL A 647 -15.77 62.11 39.39
CA VAL A 647 -15.26 63.23 38.51
C VAL A 647 -13.73 63.59 38.48
N GLU A 648 -13.11 64.18 37.43
CA GLU A 648 -13.47 64.71 36.06
C GLU A 648 -12.56 64.01 34.98
N LYS A 649 -12.00 64.47 33.84
CA LYS A 649 -11.90 65.63 32.88
C LYS A 649 -11.44 65.04 31.50
N LYS A 650 -11.60 65.58 30.28
CA LYS A 650 -12.58 66.50 29.63
C LYS A 650 -12.42 66.40 28.08
N PRO A 651 -13.45 66.53 27.22
CA PRO A 651 -13.34 66.25 25.76
C PRO A 651 -13.32 67.46 24.79
N VAL A 652 -12.58 67.29 23.67
CA VAL A 652 -12.70 67.76 22.24
C VAL A 652 -13.29 69.15 21.84
N LYS A 653 -12.71 69.73 20.75
CA LYS A 653 -13.21 70.77 19.78
C LYS A 653 -12.75 72.26 19.99
N PRO A 654 -12.75 73.14 18.95
CA PRO A 654 -12.09 72.97 17.63
C PRO A 654 -11.53 74.28 16.97
N ASP A 655 -10.82 74.11 15.85
CA ASP A 655 -10.84 74.95 14.61
C ASP A 655 -10.16 76.34 14.48
N LYS A 656 -9.86 76.67 13.20
CA LYS A 656 -9.41 77.96 12.60
C LYS A 656 -7.95 78.41 12.89
N LYS A 657 -7.24 79.06 11.95
CA LYS A 657 -7.68 79.74 10.70
C LYS A 657 -6.62 79.67 9.57
N GLU A 658 -7.06 79.84 8.32
CA GLU A 658 -6.23 79.79 7.09
C GLU A 658 -5.49 81.11 6.79
N THR A 659 -4.44 81.05 5.95
CA THR A 659 -4.20 81.87 4.73
C THR A 659 -2.90 81.36 4.04
N LYS A 660 -2.87 80.99 2.75
CA LYS A 660 -2.87 81.79 1.48
C LYS A 660 -1.55 82.56 1.20
N VAL A 661 -1.08 82.75 -0.05
CA VAL A 661 -1.18 81.98 -1.32
C VAL A 661 -0.23 82.63 -2.37
N ASP A 662 0.24 81.86 -3.36
CA ASP A 662 0.77 82.28 -4.68
C ASP A 662 2.07 83.10 -4.90
N LYS A 663 2.77 82.69 -5.98
CA LYS A 663 3.44 83.46 -7.06
C LYS A 663 4.74 84.28 -6.84
N LYS A 664 5.80 83.73 -7.48
CA LYS A 664 6.71 84.34 -8.49
C LYS A 664 7.22 85.80 -8.33
N VAL A 665 8.55 85.96 -8.46
CA VAL A 665 9.32 86.77 -9.46
C VAL A 665 10.82 86.65 -9.06
N ASN A 666 11.69 85.99 -9.85
CA ASN A 666 12.58 86.53 -10.93
C ASN A 666 13.81 87.33 -10.38
N PRO A 667 14.95 87.51 -11.10
CA PRO A 667 15.41 86.93 -12.38
C PRO A 667 16.80 86.26 -12.38
N GLU A 668 17.11 85.58 -13.49
CA GLU A 668 18.38 85.51 -14.26
C GLU A 668 19.78 85.59 -13.57
N LYS A 669 20.66 84.64 -13.95
CA LYS A 669 21.65 84.95 -15.01
C LYS A 669 22.15 83.73 -15.79
N GLU A 670 22.43 83.98 -17.07
CA GLU A 670 23.00 83.08 -18.08
C GLU A 670 24.42 82.63 -17.66
N SER A 671 24.75 81.34 -17.63
CA SER A 671 24.91 80.35 -18.73
C SER A 671 26.31 80.35 -19.36
N THR A 672 27.01 79.23 -19.19
CA THR A 672 27.91 78.66 -20.21
C THR A 672 27.49 77.19 -20.40
N PRO A 673 27.57 76.65 -21.63
CA PRO A 673 27.00 75.35 -21.91
C PRO A 673 27.84 74.24 -21.28
N LYS A 674 27.24 73.49 -20.35
CA LYS A 674 27.56 72.06 -20.30
C LYS A 674 26.96 71.41 -21.54
N GLU A 675 27.71 70.50 -22.13
CA GLU A 675 27.23 69.67 -23.23
C GLU A 675 25.92 68.99 -22.81
N MET A 676 24.99 68.85 -23.75
CA MET A 676 23.89 67.91 -23.55
C MET A 676 24.49 66.51 -23.65
N GLU A 677 24.94 65.96 -22.52
CA GLU A 677 25.15 64.52 -22.36
C GLU A 677 23.86 63.86 -22.87
N ASN A 678 23.95 63.13 -23.98
CA ASN A 678 22.83 62.30 -24.42
C ASN A 678 22.55 61.32 -23.28
N THR A 679 21.33 61.37 -22.74
CA THR A 679 20.95 60.46 -21.68
C THR A 679 19.76 59.60 -22.07
N TYR A 680 19.89 58.32 -21.77
CA TYR A 680 19.08 57.25 -22.33
C TYR A 680 18.27 56.52 -21.23
N THR A 681 17.30 55.73 -21.68
CA THR A 681 16.48 54.85 -20.87
C THR A 681 16.68 53.41 -21.32
N LEU A 682 17.09 52.56 -20.38
CA LEU A 682 17.30 51.14 -20.56
C LEU A 682 16.26 50.36 -19.73
N ILE A 683 15.49 49.51 -20.42
CA ILE A 683 14.56 48.56 -19.79
C ILE A 683 15.19 47.16 -19.89
N MET A 684 15.42 46.52 -18.75
CA MET A 684 15.76 45.10 -18.68
C MET A 684 14.53 44.29 -18.30
N GLU A 685 14.27 43.20 -19.02
CA GLU A 685 13.21 42.25 -18.68
C GLU A 685 13.83 40.89 -18.37
N LEU A 686 13.81 40.53 -17.09
CA LEU A 686 14.49 39.37 -16.55
C LEU A 686 13.53 38.18 -16.53
N ARG A 687 13.93 37.05 -17.10
CA ARG A 687 13.15 35.80 -17.05
C ARG A 687 14.03 34.59 -16.84
N ASN A 688 13.46 33.51 -16.31
CA ASN A 688 14.16 32.24 -16.17
C ASN A 688 14.36 31.61 -17.57
N ILE A 689 15.55 31.04 -17.81
CA ILE A 689 15.90 30.43 -19.09
C ILE A 689 15.07 29.19 -19.42
N SER A 690 14.59 28.42 -18.42
CA SER A 690 13.90 27.15 -18.66
C SER A 690 12.39 27.31 -18.94
N ASP A 691 11.67 28.04 -18.08
CA ASP A 691 10.20 28.20 -18.17
C ASP A 691 9.75 29.55 -18.77
N LYS A 692 10.68 30.49 -18.98
CA LYS A 692 10.46 31.88 -19.44
C LYS A 692 9.60 32.75 -18.50
N ILE A 693 9.39 32.32 -17.25
CA ILE A 693 8.66 33.09 -16.21
C ILE A 693 9.48 34.32 -15.80
N PRO A 694 8.86 35.50 -15.62
CA PRO A 694 9.56 36.71 -15.18
C PRO A 694 10.15 36.60 -13.77
N ILE A 695 11.39 37.05 -13.60
CA ILE A 695 12.12 36.99 -12.34
C ILE A 695 11.93 38.31 -11.60
N LYS A 696 10.89 38.36 -10.77
CA LYS A 696 10.65 39.46 -9.83
C LYS A 696 11.68 39.50 -8.71
N ARG A 697 11.94 40.71 -8.19
CA ARG A 697 12.84 40.97 -7.05
C ARG A 697 14.31 40.59 -7.25
N ALA A 698 14.77 40.40 -8.48
CA ALA A 698 16.20 40.34 -8.79
C ALA A 698 16.80 41.75 -8.71
N THR A 699 18.02 41.87 -8.19
CA THR A 699 18.77 43.12 -8.16
C THR A 699 19.64 43.23 -9.41
N VAL A 700 19.43 44.30 -10.17
CA VAL A 700 20.27 44.71 -11.31
C VAL A 700 21.14 45.89 -10.86
N ILE A 701 22.45 45.73 -11.02
CA ILE A 701 23.44 46.79 -10.82
C ILE A 701 24.06 47.11 -12.18
N LEU A 702 24.09 48.38 -12.57
CA LEU A 702 24.83 48.89 -13.72
C LEU A 702 25.99 49.75 -13.19
N ASP A 703 27.21 49.30 -13.41
CA ASP A 703 28.44 50.01 -13.04
C ASP A 703 29.02 50.72 -14.27
N HIS A 704 29.17 52.04 -14.21
CA HIS A 704 29.81 52.83 -15.26
C HIS A 704 31.28 53.08 -14.91
N PRO A 705 32.25 52.88 -15.84
CA PRO A 705 33.68 53.13 -15.59
C PRO A 705 34.05 54.53 -15.10
N GLY A 706 33.16 55.53 -15.26
CA GLY A 706 33.28 56.85 -14.65
C GLY A 706 32.93 56.95 -13.15
N GLY A 707 32.60 55.84 -12.48
CA GLY A 707 32.24 55.77 -11.06
C GLY A 707 30.75 55.99 -10.75
N GLU A 708 29.87 55.97 -11.76
CA GLU A 708 28.42 56.08 -11.57
C GLU A 708 27.79 54.67 -11.49
N VAL A 709 27.34 54.26 -10.30
CA VAL A 709 26.68 52.97 -10.06
C VAL A 709 25.17 53.15 -9.90
N PHE A 710 24.38 52.41 -10.66
CA PHE A 710 22.92 52.43 -10.62
C PHE A 710 22.38 51.08 -10.20
N GLU A 711 21.59 51.02 -9.12
CA GLU A 711 20.94 49.78 -8.65
C GLU A 711 19.40 49.88 -8.82
N ARG A 712 18.77 48.80 -9.30
CA ARG A 712 17.31 48.63 -9.35
C ARG A 712 16.91 47.20 -9.03
N THR A 713 15.79 47.04 -8.34
CA THR A 713 15.14 45.75 -8.14
C THR A 713 14.05 45.55 -9.21
N SER A 714 13.92 44.34 -9.76
CA SER A 714 12.89 44.04 -10.76
C SER A 714 11.48 43.95 -10.16
N ASP A 715 10.50 44.45 -10.91
CA ASP A 715 9.08 44.41 -10.58
C ASP A 715 8.43 43.01 -10.76
N ILE A 716 7.10 42.91 -10.63
CA ILE A 716 6.37 41.64 -10.76
C ILE A 716 6.43 41.03 -12.17
N ASP A 717 6.61 41.86 -13.21
CA ASP A 717 6.79 41.46 -14.60
C ASP A 717 8.28 41.25 -14.94
N GLY A 718 9.14 41.18 -13.92
CA GLY A 718 10.59 40.96 -14.05
C GLY A 718 11.35 42.18 -14.59
N LYS A 719 10.76 43.39 -14.59
CA LYS A 719 11.35 44.56 -15.26
C LYS A 719 12.16 45.43 -14.32
N ALA A 720 13.33 45.85 -14.76
CA ALA A 720 14.14 46.90 -14.14
C ALA A 720 14.33 48.05 -15.12
N ILE A 721 13.97 49.28 -14.70
CA ILE A 721 13.99 50.47 -15.55
C ILE A 721 15.04 51.46 -15.04
N PHE A 722 16.00 51.76 -15.90
CA PHE A 722 17.05 52.76 -15.69
C PHE A 722 16.81 53.92 -16.64
N GLY A 723 16.82 55.15 -16.14
CA GLY A 723 16.63 56.36 -16.94
C GLY A 723 17.64 57.42 -16.56
N LYS A 724 18.02 58.23 -17.54
CA LYS A 724 19.13 59.19 -17.48
C LYS A 724 20.52 58.54 -17.38
N LEU A 725 20.70 57.34 -17.95
CA LEU A 725 22.03 56.75 -18.15
C LEU A 725 22.77 57.57 -19.21
N LYS A 726 24.08 57.75 -19.07
CA LYS A 726 24.91 58.49 -20.04
C LYS A 726 25.25 57.61 -21.24
N GLU A 727 25.80 58.24 -22.29
CA GLU A 727 26.40 57.51 -23.39
C GLU A 727 27.69 56.81 -22.93
N GLY A 728 27.75 55.49 -23.01
CA GLY A 728 28.91 54.71 -22.54
C GLY A 728 28.67 53.22 -22.33
N VAL A 729 29.75 52.49 -22.04
CA VAL A 729 29.71 51.05 -21.76
C VAL A 729 29.53 50.80 -20.26
N TYR A 730 28.42 50.17 -19.89
CA TYR A 730 28.08 49.77 -18.53
C TYR A 730 28.36 48.29 -18.30
N ARG A 731 28.79 47.93 -17.08
CA ARG A 731 28.84 46.55 -16.59
C ARG A 731 27.57 46.23 -15.82
N ALA A 732 26.70 45.41 -16.41
CA ALA A 732 25.56 44.87 -15.72
C ALA A 732 25.97 43.65 -14.88
N ARG A 733 25.64 43.66 -13.59
CA ARG A 733 25.64 42.49 -12.70
C ARG A 733 24.21 42.28 -12.20
N ILE A 734 23.70 41.06 -12.33
CA ILE A 734 22.33 40.72 -11.96
C ILE A 734 22.35 39.56 -10.97
N VAL A 735 21.71 39.77 -9.82
CA VAL A 735 21.70 38.86 -8.68
C VAL A 735 20.26 38.53 -8.33
N SER A 736 19.93 37.23 -8.25
CA SER A 736 18.63 36.75 -7.80
C SER A 736 18.78 35.45 -7.01
N ARG A 737 17.98 35.26 -5.97
CA ARG A 737 18.02 34.03 -5.16
C ARG A 737 17.51 32.85 -5.99
N GLY A 738 18.25 31.74 -6.00
CA GLY A 738 17.94 30.58 -6.84
C GLY A 738 18.39 30.71 -8.30
N PHE A 739 19.21 31.71 -8.65
CA PHE A 739 19.75 31.91 -10.00
C PHE A 739 21.27 32.12 -9.97
N GLU A 740 21.94 31.81 -11.09
CA GLU A 740 23.35 32.11 -11.30
C GLU A 740 23.54 33.64 -11.46
N GLU A 741 24.63 34.21 -10.91
CA GLU A 741 24.93 35.63 -11.13
C GLU A 741 25.27 35.89 -12.59
N TYR A 742 24.58 36.85 -13.21
CA TYR A 742 24.73 37.17 -14.62
C TYR A 742 25.50 38.46 -14.81
N PHE A 743 26.54 38.40 -15.65
CA PHE A 743 27.41 39.53 -16.00
C PHE A 743 27.31 39.82 -17.49
N ARG A 744 27.21 41.10 -17.86
CA ARG A 744 27.22 41.53 -19.27
C ARG A 744 27.70 42.97 -19.41
N GLU A 745 28.57 43.21 -20.38
CA GLU A 745 28.91 44.56 -20.83
C GLU A 745 27.84 45.06 -21.84
N LEU A 746 27.44 46.32 -21.68
CA LEU A 746 26.32 46.94 -22.37
C LEU A 746 26.70 48.33 -22.86
N ASP A 747 26.79 48.49 -24.18
CA ASP A 747 26.89 49.80 -24.82
C ASP A 747 25.52 50.50 -24.80
N VAL A 748 25.45 51.63 -24.08
CA VAL A 748 24.24 52.45 -23.92
C VAL A 748 24.39 53.70 -24.77
N ASN A 749 23.91 53.63 -26.01
CA ASN A 749 23.99 54.70 -27.03
C ASN A 749 22.62 55.10 -27.61
N LYS A 750 21.54 54.59 -27.02
CA LYS A 750 20.14 54.81 -27.41
C LYS A 750 19.20 54.38 -26.28
N ASN A 751 17.93 54.74 -26.38
CA ASN A 751 16.89 54.09 -25.59
C ASN A 751 16.71 52.64 -26.08
N ASP A 752 16.73 51.66 -25.18
CA ASP A 752 16.63 50.23 -25.55
C ASP A 752 15.85 49.38 -24.52
N ARG A 753 15.36 48.24 -24.96
CA ARG A 753 14.65 47.24 -24.15
C ARG A 753 15.20 45.85 -24.45
N MET A 754 15.89 45.26 -23.48
CA MET A 754 16.55 43.96 -23.62
C MET A 754 15.95 42.91 -22.69
N ILE A 755 15.75 41.71 -23.23
CA ILE A 755 15.43 40.51 -22.46
C ILE A 755 16.73 39.88 -21.98
N ILE A 756 16.79 39.49 -20.71
CA ILE A 756 17.90 38.75 -20.12
C ILE A 756 17.34 37.46 -19.53
N GLU A 757 17.92 36.34 -19.95
CA GLU A 757 17.54 35.01 -19.47
C GLU A 757 18.55 34.54 -18.42
N LEU A 758 18.12 34.44 -17.16
CA LEU A 758 18.96 33.93 -16.07
C LEU A 758 18.77 32.42 -15.96
N ARG A 759 19.86 31.69 -15.73
CA ARG A 759 19.81 30.26 -15.42
C ARG A 759 19.49 30.05 -13.94
N GLY A 760 18.45 29.29 -13.65
CA GLY A 760 18.15 28.84 -12.29
C GLY A 760 19.25 27.91 -11.78
N LYS A 761 19.50 27.92 -10.46
CA LYS A 761 20.45 27.02 -9.81
C LYS A 761 19.80 25.65 -9.53
N ALA A 762 20.62 24.60 -9.53
CA ALA A 762 20.19 23.24 -9.29
C ALA A 762 20.09 22.92 -7.79
N THR A 763 19.27 21.91 -7.47
CA THR A 763 19.23 21.24 -6.17
C THR A 763 19.74 19.79 -6.32
N LEU A 764 20.58 19.34 -5.41
CA LEU A 764 21.07 17.96 -5.34
C LEU A 764 20.55 17.30 -4.05
N CYS A 765 19.70 16.29 -4.23
CA CYS A 765 19.33 15.36 -3.18
C CYS A 765 20.34 14.20 -3.16
N VAL A 766 21.05 14.05 -2.06
CA VAL A 766 21.99 12.94 -1.84
C VAL A 766 21.43 12.01 -0.78
N SER A 767 21.48 10.71 -1.03
CA SER A 767 21.11 9.66 -0.06
C SER A 767 22.31 8.72 0.12
N VAL A 768 22.91 8.74 1.30
CA VAL A 768 24.16 8.03 1.64
C VAL A 768 23.83 6.77 2.45
N TYR A 769 24.41 5.64 2.05
CA TYR A 769 24.17 4.32 2.64
C TYR A 769 25.47 3.55 2.89
N ASP A 770 25.43 2.60 3.80
CA ASP A 770 26.42 1.53 3.93
C ASP A 770 26.22 0.53 2.79
N ILE A 771 27.29 0.22 2.04
CA ILE A 771 27.25 -0.71 0.91
C ILE A 771 27.01 -2.18 1.33
N VAL A 772 27.30 -2.55 2.58
CA VAL A 772 27.27 -3.94 3.07
C VAL A 772 25.89 -4.34 3.54
N ASN A 773 25.24 -3.51 4.36
CA ASN A 773 23.93 -3.79 4.97
C ASN A 773 22.80 -2.87 4.47
N GLY A 774 23.09 -1.89 3.61
CA GLY A 774 22.11 -0.99 3.03
C GLY A 774 21.52 0.03 4.02
N ARG A 775 22.05 0.15 5.25
CA ARG A 775 21.58 1.13 6.24
C ARG A 775 21.84 2.58 5.75
N PRO A 776 20.91 3.51 5.98
CA PRO A 776 21.17 4.92 5.76
C PRO A 776 22.22 5.46 6.73
N LEU A 777 23.23 6.19 6.23
CA LEU A 777 24.32 6.72 7.05
C LEU A 777 24.02 8.14 7.51
N ALA A 778 23.62 8.28 8.77
CA ALA A 778 23.33 9.56 9.40
C ALA A 778 24.60 10.33 9.80
N GLY A 779 24.59 11.65 9.61
CA GLY A 779 25.76 12.50 9.87
C GLY A 779 26.97 12.17 9.00
N ALA A 780 26.77 11.67 7.78
CA ALA A 780 27.79 11.58 6.75
C ALA A 780 28.01 12.98 6.14
N LYS A 781 29.26 13.42 6.05
CA LYS A 781 29.64 14.74 5.55
C LYS A 781 29.72 14.70 4.02
N ILE A 782 28.95 15.57 3.38
CA ILE A 782 28.90 15.74 1.93
C ILE A 782 29.45 17.13 1.59
N LYS A 783 30.37 17.18 0.63
CA LYS A 783 31.01 18.42 0.18
C LYS A 783 30.98 18.56 -1.34
N ILE A 784 30.59 19.74 -1.82
CA ILE A 784 30.60 20.11 -3.24
C ILE A 784 30.99 21.58 -3.38
N GLY A 785 32.18 21.83 -3.94
CA GLY A 785 32.82 23.14 -3.89
C GLY A 785 33.03 23.61 -2.44
N ASP A 786 32.62 24.86 -2.16
CA ASP A 786 32.67 25.45 -0.81
C ASP A 786 31.48 25.04 0.09
N MET A 787 30.48 24.32 -0.44
CA MET A 787 29.32 23.88 0.33
C MET A 787 29.59 22.56 1.03
N GLU A 788 29.37 22.52 2.35
CA GLU A 788 29.52 21.34 3.19
C GLU A 788 28.26 21.17 4.05
N LEU A 789 27.64 20.00 3.98
CA LEU A 789 26.45 19.61 4.75
C LEU A 789 26.61 18.19 5.31
N THR A 790 25.69 17.79 6.20
CA THR A 790 25.59 16.40 6.68
C THR A 790 24.24 15.78 6.31
N THR A 791 24.17 14.46 6.33
CA THR A 791 22.92 13.69 6.19
C THR A 791 22.09 13.65 7.49
N ASP A 792 20.77 13.51 7.32
CA ASP A 792 19.78 13.27 8.38
C ASP A 792 19.79 11.81 8.89
N GLU A 793 18.92 11.51 9.87
CA GLU A 793 18.73 10.16 10.44
C GLU A 793 18.31 9.09 9.41
N ARG A 794 17.89 9.50 8.21
CA ARG A 794 17.50 8.64 7.09
C ARG A 794 18.55 8.65 5.97
N GLY A 795 19.75 9.17 6.23
CA GLY A 795 20.87 9.18 5.30
C GLY A 795 20.76 10.23 4.20
N ASN A 796 19.81 11.16 4.27
CA ASN A 796 19.54 12.12 3.20
C ASN A 796 20.10 13.50 3.50
N SER A 797 20.55 14.21 2.48
CA SER A 797 20.85 15.64 2.54
C SER A 797 20.41 16.33 1.25
N VAL A 798 20.04 17.61 1.34
CA VAL A 798 19.55 18.39 0.20
C VAL A 798 20.40 19.65 0.08
N ILE A 799 21.27 19.68 -0.92
CA ILE A 799 22.16 20.81 -1.23
C ILE A 799 21.45 21.67 -2.28
N GLN A 800 21.21 22.93 -1.96
CA GLN A 800 20.55 23.90 -2.85
C GLN A 800 21.58 24.86 -3.48
N ASP A 801 21.12 25.70 -4.42
CA ASP A 801 21.89 26.80 -5.00
C ASP A 801 23.19 26.39 -5.77
N ILE A 802 23.25 25.16 -6.30
CA ILE A 802 24.38 24.64 -7.11
C ILE A 802 24.35 25.22 -8.54
N THR A 803 25.51 25.54 -9.12
CA THR A 803 25.63 26.00 -10.51
C THR A 803 25.71 24.85 -11.51
N PHE A 804 25.33 25.07 -12.76
CA PHE A 804 25.38 24.04 -13.80
C PHE A 804 26.82 23.76 -14.29
N GLY A 805 27.07 22.50 -14.69
CA GLY A 805 28.38 22.01 -15.17
C GLY A 805 29.02 20.96 -14.23
N SER A 806 30.28 20.61 -14.51
CA SER A 806 31.00 19.57 -13.77
C SER A 806 31.53 20.05 -12.42
N HIS A 807 31.15 19.35 -11.35
CA HIS A 807 31.68 19.49 -10.00
C HIS A 807 32.38 18.20 -9.53
N THR A 808 33.09 18.28 -8.40
CA THR A 808 33.48 17.11 -7.61
C THR A 808 32.62 17.06 -6.35
N LEU A 809 31.99 15.91 -6.11
CA LEU A 809 31.20 15.60 -4.92
C LEU A 809 32.00 14.63 -4.06
N SER A 810 32.42 15.08 -2.88
CA SER A 810 33.14 14.26 -1.89
C SER A 810 32.20 13.87 -0.76
N VAL A 811 32.16 12.60 -0.38
CA VAL A 811 31.33 12.10 0.72
C VAL A 811 32.19 11.27 1.68
N SER A 812 32.15 11.63 2.95
CA SER A 812 33.03 11.10 4.00
C SER A 812 32.26 10.82 5.29
N LYS A 813 32.65 9.77 6.02
CA LYS A 813 32.10 9.42 7.33
C LYS A 813 33.19 8.68 8.12
N ASP A 814 33.31 8.96 9.41
CA ASP A 814 34.25 8.26 10.28
C ASP A 814 34.01 6.75 10.23
N SER A 815 35.10 5.96 10.13
CA SER A 815 35.07 4.51 9.89
C SER A 815 34.57 4.06 8.50
N TYR A 816 34.44 4.97 7.53
CA TYR A 816 34.15 4.67 6.11
C TYR A 816 35.20 5.28 5.19
N LYS A 817 35.43 4.66 4.03
CA LYS A 817 36.26 5.22 2.97
C LYS A 817 35.55 6.43 2.37
N THR A 818 36.31 7.50 2.11
CA THR A 818 35.78 8.69 1.43
C THR A 818 35.61 8.38 -0.05
N GLU A 819 34.42 8.62 -0.57
CA GLU A 819 34.11 8.50 -2.01
C GLU A 819 34.15 9.89 -2.66
N GLU A 820 34.86 10.01 -3.78
CA GLU A 820 34.90 11.23 -4.59
C GLU A 820 34.36 10.96 -6.00
N LEU A 821 33.27 11.62 -6.36
CA LEU A 821 32.57 11.43 -7.63
C LEU A 821 32.59 12.71 -8.45
N SER A 822 32.88 12.60 -9.76
CA SER A 822 32.59 13.67 -10.70
C SER A 822 31.07 13.74 -10.93
N LEU A 823 30.51 14.94 -10.78
CA LEU A 823 29.08 15.22 -10.92
C LEU A 823 28.86 16.30 -11.97
N ASP A 824 28.41 15.90 -13.17
CA ASP A 824 27.86 16.86 -14.15
C ASP A 824 26.44 17.29 -13.73
N VAL A 825 26.28 18.58 -13.43
CA VAL A 825 25.02 19.21 -13.03
C VAL A 825 24.37 19.79 -14.28
N ASN A 826 23.50 19.00 -14.90
CA ASN A 826 22.82 19.30 -16.16
C ASN A 826 21.28 19.32 -16.07
N ASP A 827 20.73 19.15 -14.86
CA ASP A 827 19.30 19.24 -14.53
C ASP A 827 19.08 20.20 -13.34
N ILE A 828 17.86 20.73 -13.18
CA ILE A 828 17.48 21.59 -12.05
C ILE A 828 17.32 20.82 -10.73
N THR A 829 17.08 19.51 -10.78
CA THR A 829 17.05 18.65 -9.58
C THR A 829 17.72 17.32 -9.86
N LEU A 830 18.86 17.06 -9.21
CA LEU A 830 19.58 15.80 -9.29
C LEU A 830 19.33 14.95 -8.05
N ASN A 831 19.20 13.64 -8.25
CA ASN A 831 19.20 12.65 -7.17
C ASN A 831 20.46 11.77 -7.29
N ARG A 832 21.14 11.52 -6.17
CA ARG A 832 22.32 10.64 -6.11
C ARG A 832 22.26 9.73 -4.88
N LYS A 833 22.12 8.42 -5.12
CA LYS A 833 22.49 7.41 -4.12
C LYS A 833 24.01 7.30 -4.09
N ILE A 834 24.61 7.29 -2.90
CA ILE A 834 26.04 7.06 -2.69
C ILE A 834 26.17 5.97 -1.63
N GLU A 835 27.02 4.98 -1.90
CA GLU A 835 27.21 3.80 -1.06
C GLU A 835 28.65 3.82 -0.57
N LEU A 836 28.85 4.16 0.72
CA LEU A 836 30.17 4.18 1.33
C LEU A 836 30.56 2.77 1.76
N ASN A 837 31.83 2.44 1.53
CA ASN A 837 32.42 1.18 1.97
C ASN A 837 33.12 1.39 3.33
N PRO A 838 32.81 0.60 4.38
CA PRO A 838 33.52 0.65 5.66
C PRO A 838 35.06 0.62 5.49
N GLU A 839 35.76 1.43 6.30
CA GLU A 839 37.21 1.45 6.31
C GLU A 839 37.75 0.32 7.21
N THR A 840 37.83 -0.87 6.64
CA THR A 840 38.36 -2.10 7.24
C THR A 840 39.69 -1.88 7.99
N LYS A 841 39.62 -1.89 9.32
CA LYS A 841 40.75 -1.97 10.25
C LYS A 841 40.41 -3.06 11.28
N PHE A 842 41.29 -4.07 11.38
CA PHE A 842 41.12 -5.41 11.99
C PHE A 842 40.50 -6.49 11.10
N ASP A 843 41.15 -7.66 11.08
CA ASP A 843 40.68 -8.92 10.49
C ASP A 843 41.42 -10.15 11.10
N ASP A 844 42.71 -9.99 11.46
CA ASP A 844 43.58 -11.11 11.91
C ASP A 844 43.15 -11.79 13.22
N GLU A 845 42.87 -11.05 14.29
CA GLU A 845 42.71 -11.63 15.65
C GLU A 845 41.46 -12.51 15.77
N LEU A 846 40.29 -12.02 15.31
CA LEU A 846 39.04 -12.78 15.37
C LEU A 846 39.07 -13.98 14.42
N THR A 847 39.71 -13.85 13.26
CA THR A 847 39.94 -14.96 12.32
C THR A 847 40.80 -16.05 12.95
N VAL A 848 41.88 -15.68 13.67
CA VAL A 848 42.71 -16.64 14.42
C VAL A 848 41.92 -17.36 15.52
N ILE A 849 40.98 -16.68 16.21
CA ILE A 849 40.09 -17.31 17.19
C ILE A 849 39.13 -18.29 16.50
N GLY A 850 38.46 -17.88 15.42
CA GLY A 850 37.55 -18.73 14.63
C GLY A 850 38.23 -19.97 14.06
N GLU A 851 39.42 -19.81 13.46
CA GLU A 851 40.27 -20.92 13.03
C GLU A 851 40.69 -21.82 14.19
N GLY A 852 41.07 -21.26 15.34
CA GLY A 852 41.49 -22.00 16.52
C GLY A 852 40.40 -22.93 17.04
N LEU A 853 39.16 -22.45 17.13
CA LEU A 853 37.99 -23.24 17.51
C LEU A 853 37.70 -24.35 16.50
N ARG A 854 37.70 -24.02 15.20
CA ARG A 854 37.56 -25.02 14.12
C ARG A 854 38.66 -26.08 14.20
N ARG A 855 39.91 -25.70 14.48
CA ARG A 855 41.06 -26.61 14.57
C ARG A 855 40.92 -27.59 15.74
N SER A 856 40.65 -27.09 16.94
CA SER A 856 40.43 -27.94 18.14
C SER A 856 39.35 -28.99 17.89
N PHE A 857 38.21 -28.59 17.33
CA PHE A 857 37.10 -29.52 17.07
C PHE A 857 37.42 -30.55 15.97
N ASN A 858 38.11 -30.13 14.89
CA ASN A 858 38.58 -31.06 13.87
C ASN A 858 39.65 -32.03 14.42
N ASP A 859 40.45 -31.63 15.42
CA ASP A 859 41.41 -32.51 16.10
C ASP A 859 40.74 -33.45 17.10
N ALA A 860 39.60 -33.07 17.70
CA ALA A 860 38.73 -33.98 18.45
C ALA A 860 38.15 -35.09 17.55
N MET A 861 37.61 -34.72 16.38
CA MET A 861 37.04 -35.66 15.40
C MET A 861 38.04 -36.72 14.92
N LYS A 862 39.36 -36.41 14.87
CA LYS A 862 40.42 -37.36 14.51
C LYS A 862 40.68 -38.45 15.57
N LYS A 863 40.16 -38.30 16.79
CA LYS A 863 40.30 -39.28 17.89
C LYS A 863 39.29 -40.43 17.78
N LEU A 864 38.23 -40.26 16.98
CA LEU A 864 37.20 -41.28 16.74
C LEU A 864 37.76 -42.44 15.89
N SER A 865 37.36 -43.67 16.20
CA SER A 865 37.82 -44.86 15.49
C SER A 865 37.12 -45.02 14.13
N SER A 866 37.74 -45.80 13.24
CA SER A 866 37.16 -46.14 11.93
C SER A 866 35.93 -47.06 11.98
N SER A 867 35.45 -47.44 13.18
CA SER A 867 34.22 -48.22 13.39
C SER A 867 32.99 -47.37 13.72
N CYS A 868 33.15 -46.05 13.88
CA CYS A 868 32.03 -45.15 14.17
C CYS A 868 31.25 -44.77 12.90
N ASP A 869 29.92 -44.71 12.98
CA ASP A 869 29.11 -43.93 12.03
C ASP A 869 29.33 -42.44 12.32
N MET A 870 30.05 -41.79 11.41
CA MET A 870 30.39 -40.37 11.50
C MET A 870 29.19 -39.44 11.33
N SER A 871 28.00 -39.93 10.97
CA SER A 871 26.84 -39.08 10.65
C SER A 871 26.37 -38.19 11.82
N ILE A 872 26.52 -38.65 13.07
CA ILE A 872 26.20 -37.87 14.27
C ILE A 872 27.37 -36.93 14.66
N PRO A 873 28.64 -37.41 14.74
CA PRO A 873 29.79 -36.52 14.93
C PRO A 873 29.94 -35.40 13.89
N GLU A 874 29.68 -35.66 12.61
CA GLU A 874 29.68 -34.64 11.55
C GLU A 874 28.52 -33.65 11.71
N TYR A 875 27.35 -34.08 12.20
CA TYR A 875 26.26 -33.17 12.54
C TYR A 875 26.68 -32.20 13.65
N TYR A 876 27.31 -32.67 14.73
CA TYR A 876 27.86 -31.77 15.78
C TYR A 876 28.94 -30.82 15.21
N ARG A 877 29.85 -31.33 14.39
CA ARG A 877 30.90 -30.55 13.71
C ARG A 877 30.32 -29.46 12.81
N SER A 878 29.23 -29.74 12.11
CA SER A 878 28.52 -28.75 11.30
C SER A 878 27.89 -27.65 12.15
N ILE A 879 27.31 -27.97 13.31
CA ILE A 879 26.80 -26.97 14.27
C ILE A 879 27.93 -26.05 14.77
N CYS A 880 29.08 -26.61 15.19
CA CYS A 880 30.24 -25.78 15.57
C CYS A 880 30.68 -24.85 14.43
N SER A 881 30.76 -25.39 13.21
CA SER A 881 31.22 -24.67 12.02
C SER A 881 30.27 -23.53 11.63
N GLU A 882 28.96 -23.77 11.73
CA GLU A 882 27.91 -22.78 11.45
C GLU A 882 27.77 -21.74 12.55
N ILE A 883 27.92 -22.09 13.83
CA ILE A 883 27.96 -21.10 14.92
C ILE A 883 29.12 -20.13 14.70
N ILE A 884 30.32 -20.64 14.39
CA ILE A 884 31.48 -19.79 14.09
C ILE A 884 31.23 -18.97 12.81
N ARG A 885 30.66 -19.55 11.75
CA ARG A 885 30.29 -18.81 10.51
C ARG A 885 29.27 -17.71 10.80
N VAL A 886 28.28 -17.94 11.66
CA VAL A 886 27.28 -16.93 12.03
C VAL A 886 27.94 -15.80 12.80
N ILE A 887 28.86 -16.07 13.72
CA ILE A 887 29.59 -15.03 14.46
C ILE A 887 30.49 -14.21 13.53
N GLU A 888 31.20 -14.87 12.60
CA GLU A 888 31.96 -14.21 11.53
C GLU A 888 31.06 -13.35 10.63
N THR A 889 29.86 -13.84 10.29
CA THR A 889 28.87 -13.10 9.50
C THR A 889 28.35 -11.89 10.28
N ILE A 890 28.07 -12.02 11.59
CA ILE A 890 27.64 -10.91 12.46
C ILE A 890 28.75 -9.84 12.53
N ALA A 891 30.00 -10.24 12.76
CA ALA A 891 31.12 -9.31 12.76
C ALA A 891 31.24 -8.56 11.42
N ALA A 892 31.19 -9.27 10.30
CA ALA A 892 31.32 -8.70 8.96
C ALA A 892 30.12 -7.83 8.50
N THR A 893 28.93 -7.99 9.09
CA THR A 893 27.71 -7.28 8.64
C THR A 893 27.16 -6.26 9.64
N HIS A 894 27.46 -6.39 10.94
CA HIS A 894 26.86 -5.59 11.99
C HIS A 894 27.83 -4.73 12.81
N ALA A 895 29.14 -5.01 12.88
CA ALA A 895 30.02 -4.17 13.71
C ALA A 895 31.52 -4.19 13.38
N TYR A 896 31.99 -3.06 12.85
CA TYR A 896 33.18 -2.37 13.39
C TYR A 896 32.99 -0.83 13.50
N ALA A 897 31.76 -0.31 13.35
CA ALA A 897 31.51 1.12 13.11
C ALA A 897 30.57 1.85 14.10
N GLU A 898 29.90 1.19 15.05
CA GLU A 898 28.83 1.82 15.87
C GLU A 898 29.12 1.96 17.38
N SER A 899 29.66 0.96 18.10
CA SER A 899 29.93 1.10 19.54
C SER A 899 30.92 0.08 20.14
N ASP A 900 31.51 0.42 21.30
CA ASP A 900 32.28 -0.54 22.13
C ASP A 900 31.42 -1.71 22.63
N GLN A 901 30.15 -1.48 22.93
CA GLN A 901 29.20 -2.53 23.33
C GLN A 901 29.05 -3.59 22.23
N SER A 902 29.00 -3.16 20.96
CA SER A 902 28.93 -4.07 19.81
C SER A 902 30.19 -4.94 19.68
N ARG A 903 31.36 -4.40 20.05
CA ARG A 903 32.63 -5.12 20.10
C ARG A 903 32.66 -6.12 21.26
N GLU A 904 32.24 -5.71 22.45
CA GLU A 904 32.11 -6.59 23.62
C GLU A 904 31.13 -7.74 23.37
N ASN A 905 30.02 -7.47 22.68
CA ASN A 905 29.05 -8.47 22.23
C ASN A 905 29.70 -9.54 21.32
N ILE A 906 30.60 -9.17 20.41
CA ILE A 906 31.30 -10.13 19.52
C ILE A 906 32.32 -10.99 20.28
N TYR A 907 33.14 -10.40 21.16
CA TYR A 907 34.03 -11.20 22.03
C TYR A 907 33.23 -12.11 22.97
N SER A 908 32.04 -11.68 23.40
CA SER A 908 31.10 -12.49 24.19
C SER A 908 30.55 -13.68 23.39
N LEU A 909 30.16 -13.47 22.13
CA LEU A 909 29.76 -14.55 21.22
C LEU A 909 30.88 -15.58 21.02
N TYR A 910 32.12 -15.15 20.76
CA TYR A 910 33.26 -16.06 20.64
C TYR A 910 33.54 -16.84 21.94
N SER A 911 33.44 -16.20 23.11
CA SER A 911 33.63 -16.86 24.41
C SER A 911 32.52 -17.88 24.74
N VAL A 912 31.29 -17.64 24.30
CA VAL A 912 30.18 -18.60 24.40
C VAL A 912 30.35 -19.75 23.39
N ALA A 913 30.75 -19.45 22.15
CA ALA A 913 31.04 -20.46 21.13
C ALA A 913 32.20 -21.38 21.52
N GLU A 914 33.25 -20.84 22.13
CA GLU A 914 34.35 -21.63 22.71
C GLU A 914 33.82 -22.66 23.73
N ARG A 915 32.94 -22.23 24.64
CA ARG A 915 32.33 -23.11 25.65
C ARG A 915 31.42 -24.17 25.02
N ILE A 916 30.65 -23.83 24.00
CA ILE A 916 29.83 -24.79 23.22
C ILE A 916 30.74 -25.84 22.57
N CYS A 917 31.79 -25.40 21.86
CA CYS A 917 32.72 -26.30 21.17
C CYS A 917 33.46 -27.23 22.15
N LYS A 918 33.87 -26.73 23.33
CA LYS A 918 34.52 -27.54 24.37
C LYS A 918 33.60 -28.59 24.99
N GLU A 919 32.36 -28.25 25.29
CA GLU A 919 31.35 -29.21 25.77
C GLU A 919 31.04 -30.28 24.71
N MET A 920 30.95 -29.88 23.43
CA MET A 920 30.79 -30.81 22.30
C MET A 920 32.01 -31.71 22.08
N GLU A 921 33.24 -31.21 22.24
CA GLU A 921 34.47 -32.03 22.20
C GLU A 921 34.43 -33.09 23.31
N LEU A 922 34.09 -32.71 24.55
CA LEU A 922 33.97 -33.65 25.67
C LEU A 922 32.92 -34.75 25.39
N ILE A 923 31.79 -34.39 24.79
CA ILE A 923 30.76 -35.35 24.37
C ILE A 923 31.28 -36.31 23.29
N LEU A 924 32.07 -35.84 22.31
CA LEU A 924 32.65 -36.69 21.28
C LEU A 924 33.76 -37.62 21.80
N THR A 925 34.51 -37.21 22.81
CA THR A 925 35.66 -37.97 23.34
C THR A 925 35.35 -38.85 24.55
N ASN A 926 34.12 -38.84 25.07
CA ASN A 926 33.70 -39.73 26.17
C ASN A 926 33.49 -41.17 25.64
N GLU A 927 34.17 -42.15 26.25
CA GLU A 927 34.07 -43.58 25.91
C GLU A 927 32.63 -44.10 25.92
N GLU A 928 31.78 -43.63 26.85
CA GLU A 928 30.35 -44.03 26.91
C GLU A 928 29.59 -43.57 25.65
N ASN A 929 29.80 -42.32 25.21
CA ASN A 929 29.19 -41.78 23.99
C ASN A 929 29.80 -42.39 22.72
N ILE A 930 31.10 -42.73 22.72
CA ILE A 930 31.75 -43.35 21.56
C ILE A 930 31.09 -44.69 21.21
N ASN A 931 30.67 -45.47 22.20
CA ASN A 931 29.94 -46.73 21.98
C ASN A 931 28.60 -46.51 21.27
N GLU A 932 27.90 -45.40 21.55
CA GLU A 932 26.64 -45.01 20.89
C GLU A 932 26.83 -44.63 19.41
N TYR A 933 28.07 -44.44 18.95
CA TYR A 933 28.42 -44.18 17.56
C TYR A 933 28.95 -45.41 16.80
N ILE A 934 29.19 -46.55 17.46
CA ILE A 934 29.73 -47.75 16.79
C ILE A 934 28.64 -48.43 15.95
N SER A 935 28.87 -48.56 14.63
CA SER A 935 27.91 -49.24 13.75
C SER A 935 27.99 -50.76 13.88
N MET A 936 26.83 -51.40 14.01
CA MET A 936 26.70 -52.87 13.89
C MET A 936 26.65 -53.35 12.42
N GLU A 937 26.36 -52.48 11.45
CA GLU A 937 26.45 -52.80 10.02
C GLU A 937 27.64 -52.12 9.34
N SER A 938 28.51 -52.92 8.74
CA SER A 938 29.67 -52.48 7.96
C SER A 938 29.29 -52.03 6.53
N ARG A 939 28.45 -50.99 6.41
CA ARG A 939 28.01 -50.42 5.13
C ARG A 939 28.41 -48.95 4.98
N GLY A 940 29.36 -48.69 4.08
CA GLY A 940 30.02 -47.39 3.90
C GLY A 940 29.20 -46.28 3.23
N TYR A 941 28.10 -45.84 3.84
CA TYR A 941 27.34 -44.66 3.42
C TYR A 941 27.78 -43.40 4.16
N ARG A 942 28.82 -42.72 3.65
CA ARG A 942 29.18 -41.36 4.08
C ARG A 942 28.26 -40.32 3.42
N THR A 943 27.06 -40.17 3.96
CA THR A 943 26.22 -38.98 3.73
C THR A 943 26.53 -37.96 4.82
N THR A 944 27.21 -36.86 4.50
CA THR A 944 27.30 -35.71 5.41
C THR A 944 25.91 -35.15 5.66
N ILE A 945 25.59 -34.94 6.94
CA ILE A 945 24.33 -34.33 7.38
C ILE A 945 24.70 -32.99 8.00
N ASP A 946 24.68 -31.94 7.19
CA ASP A 946 25.05 -30.60 7.63
C ASP A 946 23.84 -29.92 8.29
N ALA A 947 23.91 -29.67 9.60
CA ALA A 947 23.09 -28.66 10.23
C ALA A 947 23.44 -27.30 9.61
N LYS A 948 22.46 -26.53 9.16
CA LYS A 948 22.67 -25.16 8.64
C LYS A 948 21.92 -24.14 9.48
N ILE A 949 22.54 -22.98 9.72
CA ILE A 949 21.91 -21.86 10.43
C ILE A 949 21.61 -20.76 9.41
N ASN A 950 20.33 -20.64 9.04
CA ASN A 950 19.84 -19.56 8.21
C ASN A 950 19.83 -18.26 9.04
N ILE A 951 20.84 -17.41 8.86
CA ILE A 951 21.02 -16.21 9.68
C ILE A 951 19.81 -15.25 9.57
N ALA A 952 19.16 -15.20 8.41
CA ALA A 952 18.00 -14.34 8.14
C ALA A 952 16.76 -14.65 9.01
N GLU A 953 16.67 -15.84 9.61
CA GLU A 953 15.62 -16.18 10.61
C GLU A 953 15.89 -15.53 11.97
N TYR A 954 17.13 -15.10 12.22
CA TYR A 954 17.59 -14.51 13.47
C TYR A 954 17.97 -13.03 13.33
N ASP A 955 18.07 -12.47 12.12
CA ASP A 955 18.44 -11.07 11.86
C ASP A 955 17.74 -10.04 12.80
N PRO A 956 16.44 -10.12 13.09
CA PRO A 956 15.82 -9.16 14.01
C PRO A 956 16.27 -9.30 15.48
N ILE A 957 16.65 -10.49 15.96
CA ILE A 957 17.25 -10.65 17.30
C ILE A 957 18.75 -10.37 17.28
N ILE A 958 19.45 -10.63 16.18
CA ILE A 958 20.86 -10.24 16.01
C ILE A 958 20.96 -8.72 16.05
N HIS A 959 20.12 -8.02 15.30
CA HIS A 959 20.02 -6.56 15.38
C HIS A 959 19.71 -6.09 16.80
N GLN A 960 18.69 -6.65 17.46
CA GLN A 960 18.36 -6.22 18.83
C GLN A 960 19.51 -6.52 19.82
N PHE A 961 20.14 -7.69 19.74
CA PHE A 961 21.30 -8.06 20.55
C PHE A 961 22.45 -7.06 20.36
N MET A 962 22.71 -6.61 19.13
CA MET A 962 23.80 -5.67 18.82
C MET A 962 23.49 -4.21 19.20
N THR A 963 22.23 -3.77 19.20
CA THR A 963 21.83 -2.37 19.44
C THR A 963 21.12 -2.10 20.77
N ASP A 964 20.62 -3.14 21.44
CA ASP A 964 19.78 -3.09 22.66
C ASP A 964 19.98 -4.40 23.46
N THR A 965 21.21 -4.65 23.94
CA THR A 965 21.60 -5.90 24.61
C THR A 965 20.73 -6.21 25.86
N GLU A 966 20.35 -5.17 26.62
CA GLU A 966 19.51 -5.30 27.81
C GLU A 966 18.04 -5.59 27.45
N GLY A 967 17.45 -4.81 26.53
CA GLY A 967 16.09 -5.04 26.06
C GLY A 967 15.95 -6.30 25.19
N PHE A 968 17.03 -6.79 24.57
CA PHE A 968 17.08 -8.13 23.97
C PHE A 968 16.90 -9.19 25.05
N THR A 969 17.70 -9.11 26.13
CA THR A 969 17.64 -10.05 27.25
C THR A 969 16.24 -10.10 27.86
N GLY A 970 15.71 -8.95 28.26
CA GLY A 970 14.41 -8.85 28.93
C GLY A 970 13.20 -9.31 28.09
N LYS A 971 13.28 -9.23 26.75
CA LYS A 971 12.21 -9.73 25.85
C LYS A 971 12.33 -11.22 25.56
N ASN A 972 13.56 -11.73 25.34
CA ASN A 972 13.76 -13.04 24.73
C ASN A 972 13.98 -14.19 25.74
N GLU A 973 14.53 -13.92 26.93
CA GLU A 973 14.87 -14.95 27.93
C GLU A 973 13.69 -15.87 28.28
N ASN A 974 12.54 -15.29 28.62
CA ASN A 974 11.32 -16.03 28.97
C ASN A 974 10.73 -16.85 27.80
N HIS A 975 11.02 -16.47 26.55
CA HIS A 975 10.63 -17.24 25.38
C HIS A 975 11.57 -18.44 25.19
N ILE A 976 12.88 -18.21 25.27
CA ILE A 976 13.92 -19.23 25.11
C ILE A 976 13.81 -20.31 26.21
N LEU A 977 13.50 -19.92 27.46
CA LEU A 977 13.25 -20.86 28.56
C LEU A 977 12.02 -21.75 28.35
N LYS A 978 10.95 -21.23 27.72
CA LYS A 978 9.79 -22.06 27.33
C LYS A 978 10.12 -23.00 26.17
N LYS A 979 10.85 -22.51 25.17
CA LYS A 979 11.34 -23.32 24.04
C LYS A 979 12.20 -24.49 24.51
N LEU A 980 13.03 -24.28 25.54
CA LEU A 980 13.86 -25.32 26.17
C LEU A 980 13.02 -26.45 26.76
N GLN A 981 11.88 -26.14 27.39
CA GLN A 981 10.92 -27.13 27.91
C GLN A 981 10.18 -27.88 26.78
N ILE A 982 9.87 -27.22 25.67
CA ILE A 982 9.19 -27.85 24.52
C ILE A 982 10.10 -28.92 23.89
N VAL A 983 11.39 -28.63 23.71
CA VAL A 983 12.35 -29.61 23.15
C VAL A 983 12.63 -30.75 24.14
N ASP A 984 12.60 -30.49 25.45
CA ASP A 984 12.70 -31.53 26.50
C ASP A 984 11.56 -32.55 26.43
N GLN A 985 10.32 -32.05 26.21
CA GLN A 985 9.16 -32.91 25.98
C GLN A 985 9.27 -33.66 24.65
N GLU A 986 9.74 -33.01 23.57
CA GLU A 986 9.95 -33.66 22.26
C GLU A 986 11.01 -34.79 22.34
N ILE A 987 12.05 -34.63 23.16
CA ILE A 987 13.02 -35.68 23.49
C ILE A 987 12.33 -36.81 24.27
N THR A 988 11.60 -36.46 25.34
CA THR A 988 10.93 -37.42 26.24
C THR A 988 9.93 -38.32 25.50
N ASP A 989 9.08 -37.74 24.65
CA ASP A 989 8.06 -38.45 23.86
C ASP A 989 8.66 -39.43 22.83
N ASN A 990 9.95 -39.29 22.53
CA ASN A 990 10.68 -40.10 21.54
C ASN A 990 11.60 -41.18 22.17
N ILE A 991 11.80 -41.20 23.49
CA ILE A 991 12.62 -42.20 24.21
C ILE A 991 12.25 -43.65 23.87
N GLN A 992 10.95 -43.93 23.64
CA GLN A 992 10.45 -45.28 23.35
C GLN A 992 10.66 -45.73 21.90
N LYS A 993 11.03 -44.82 20.99
CA LYS A 993 11.17 -45.07 19.54
C LYS A 993 12.60 -44.95 19.05
N TYR A 994 13.41 -44.14 19.75
CA TYR A 994 14.76 -43.79 19.34
C TYR A 994 15.73 -43.84 20.53
N ASN A 995 17.02 -44.05 20.24
CA ASN A 995 18.09 -43.66 21.11
C ASN A 995 18.22 -42.13 21.07
N VAL A 996 17.72 -41.45 22.10
CA VAL A 996 17.76 -39.99 22.19
C VAL A 996 19.03 -39.46 22.87
N SER A 997 19.96 -40.32 23.29
CA SER A 997 21.20 -39.92 24.00
C SER A 997 21.99 -38.83 23.25
N PRO A 998 22.22 -38.92 21.92
CA PRO A 998 22.87 -37.84 21.16
C PRO A 998 22.12 -36.50 21.18
N VAL A 999 20.77 -36.53 21.19
CA VAL A 999 19.95 -35.30 21.21
C VAL A 999 19.93 -34.71 22.62
N ALA A 1000 19.79 -35.54 23.64
CA ALA A 1000 19.86 -35.14 25.04
C ALA A 1000 21.21 -34.49 25.37
N ASN A 1001 22.30 -34.97 24.78
CA ASN A 1001 23.62 -34.35 24.87
C ASN A 1001 23.62 -32.91 24.31
N LEU A 1002 23.04 -32.65 23.13
CA LEU A 1002 22.91 -31.27 22.61
C LEU A 1002 21.98 -30.40 23.47
N TRP A 1003 20.85 -30.94 23.93
CA TRP A 1003 19.93 -30.22 24.83
C TRP A 1003 20.58 -29.85 26.17
N ASN A 1004 21.41 -30.74 26.73
CA ASN A 1004 22.19 -30.47 27.93
C ASN A 1004 23.17 -29.30 27.73
N ILE A 1005 23.85 -29.21 26.57
CA ILE A 1005 24.67 -28.05 26.23
C ILE A 1005 23.80 -26.79 26.12
N SER A 1006 22.68 -26.85 25.37
CA SER A 1006 21.73 -25.74 25.25
C SER A 1006 21.29 -25.24 26.62
N GLN A 1007 20.90 -26.14 27.53
CA GLN A 1007 20.51 -25.79 28.91
C GLN A 1007 21.65 -25.15 29.69
N LYS A 1008 22.86 -25.75 29.68
CA LYS A 1008 24.05 -25.22 30.37
C LYS A 1008 24.43 -23.81 29.91
N VAL A 1009 24.20 -23.50 28.64
CA VAL A 1009 24.49 -22.18 28.05
C VAL A 1009 23.36 -21.20 28.35
N ILE A 1010 22.10 -21.55 28.10
CA ILE A 1010 20.93 -20.69 28.37
C ILE A 1010 20.82 -20.32 29.86
N ARG A 1011 21.18 -21.23 30.78
CA ARG A 1011 21.15 -21.01 32.24
C ARG A 1011 22.51 -20.56 32.81
N THR A 1012 23.27 -19.76 32.07
CA THR A 1012 24.54 -19.22 32.57
C THR A 1012 24.28 -18.07 33.55
N ASP A 1013 24.49 -18.30 34.85
CA ASP A 1013 24.51 -17.21 35.83
C ASP A 1013 25.78 -16.35 35.61
N THR A 1014 25.59 -15.15 35.07
CA THR A 1014 26.65 -14.19 34.80
C THR A 1014 26.15 -12.76 35.01
N LYS A 1015 27.00 -11.92 35.58
CA LYS A 1015 26.73 -10.47 35.78
C LYS A 1015 27.12 -9.61 34.57
N ASP A 1016 27.83 -10.21 33.63
CA ASP A 1016 28.17 -9.65 32.31
C ASP A 1016 26.95 -9.84 31.39
N ILE A 1017 26.31 -8.73 31.03
CA ILE A 1017 25.05 -8.72 30.25
C ILE A 1017 25.29 -9.06 28.78
N SER A 1018 26.43 -8.66 28.23
CA SER A 1018 26.93 -8.98 26.89
C SER A 1018 27.06 -10.49 26.72
N LYS A 1019 27.61 -11.15 27.74
CA LYS A 1019 27.79 -12.60 27.83
C LYS A 1019 26.52 -13.36 28.17
N HIS A 1020 25.61 -12.80 28.97
CA HIS A 1020 24.28 -13.40 29.17
C HIS A 1020 23.49 -13.39 27.86
N ALA A 1021 23.44 -12.25 27.19
CA ALA A 1021 22.74 -12.08 25.93
C ALA A 1021 23.32 -12.96 24.81
N ALA A 1022 24.65 -13.05 24.70
CA ALA A 1022 25.33 -13.99 23.79
C ALA A 1022 25.01 -15.46 24.11
N SER A 1023 24.87 -15.80 25.39
CA SER A 1023 24.46 -17.15 25.84
C SER A 1023 23.01 -17.47 25.47
N LEU A 1024 22.10 -16.51 25.61
CA LEU A 1024 20.71 -16.66 25.14
C LEU A 1024 20.65 -16.81 23.61
N LEU A 1025 21.39 -15.99 22.85
CA LEU A 1025 21.38 -16.00 21.38
C LEU A 1025 21.92 -17.33 20.80
N LEU A 1026 23.15 -17.71 21.17
CA LEU A 1026 23.76 -18.96 20.68
C LEU A 1026 23.13 -20.21 21.29
N GLY A 1027 22.67 -20.14 22.54
CA GLY A 1027 21.90 -21.20 23.18
C GLY A 1027 20.57 -21.48 22.47
N ASN A 1028 19.87 -20.44 22.01
CA ASN A 1028 18.66 -20.55 21.21
C ASN A 1028 18.92 -21.18 19.83
N MET A 1029 19.97 -20.75 19.12
CA MET A 1029 20.38 -21.35 17.84
C MET A 1029 20.74 -22.83 17.98
N LEU A 1030 21.51 -23.18 19.03
CA LEU A 1030 21.85 -24.57 19.33
C LEU A 1030 20.60 -25.40 19.65
N LEU A 1031 19.65 -24.84 20.40
CA LEU A 1031 18.38 -25.48 20.74
C LEU A 1031 17.49 -25.75 19.52
N ASP A 1032 17.51 -24.88 18.50
CA ASP A 1032 16.86 -25.14 17.21
C ASP A 1032 17.49 -26.34 16.49
N LYS A 1033 18.83 -26.39 16.40
CA LYS A 1033 19.54 -27.53 15.79
C LYS A 1033 19.37 -28.83 16.58
N THR A 1034 19.17 -28.75 17.90
CA THR A 1034 18.78 -29.88 18.77
C THR A 1034 17.41 -30.45 18.39
N GLY A 1035 16.39 -29.59 18.24
CA GLY A 1035 15.06 -30.03 17.79
C GLY A 1035 15.07 -30.52 16.34
N GLU A 1036 15.85 -29.90 15.46
CA GLU A 1036 16.05 -30.35 14.07
C GLU A 1036 16.66 -31.76 14.02
N MET A 1037 17.59 -32.09 14.92
CA MET A 1037 18.19 -33.42 15.02
C MET A 1037 17.14 -34.52 15.22
N LEU A 1038 16.10 -34.24 16.02
CA LEU A 1038 14.95 -35.14 16.23
C LEU A 1038 13.95 -35.18 15.07
N ARG A 1039 14.06 -34.28 14.10
CA ARG A 1039 13.15 -34.19 12.93
C ARG A 1039 13.79 -34.68 11.63
N ASN A 1040 15.11 -34.59 11.51
CA ASN A 1040 15.88 -35.04 10.36
C ASN A 1040 15.73 -36.56 10.12
N GLU A 1041 15.28 -36.96 8.93
CA GLU A 1041 14.99 -38.37 8.63
C GLU A 1041 16.23 -39.27 8.55
N GLU A 1042 17.37 -38.76 8.09
CA GLU A 1042 18.61 -39.53 8.01
C GLU A 1042 19.23 -39.77 9.40
N ILE A 1043 19.09 -38.81 10.31
CA ILE A 1043 19.47 -38.99 11.72
C ILE A 1043 18.48 -39.94 12.40
N ARG A 1044 17.16 -39.76 12.21
CA ARG A 1044 16.13 -40.68 12.73
C ARG A 1044 16.34 -42.14 12.33
N LYS A 1045 16.80 -42.42 11.11
CA LYS A 1045 17.11 -43.80 10.66
C LYS A 1045 18.20 -44.46 11.52
N ARG A 1046 19.21 -43.69 11.93
CA ARG A 1046 20.37 -44.13 12.72
C ARG A 1046 20.10 -44.15 14.22
N LEU A 1047 19.22 -43.27 14.70
CA LEU A 1047 18.77 -43.25 16.09
C LEU A 1047 17.68 -44.28 16.40
N ARG A 1048 17.25 -45.15 15.48
CA ARG A 1048 16.24 -46.19 15.81
C ARG A 1048 16.80 -47.27 16.74
N LYS A 1049 15.93 -47.77 17.61
CA LYS A 1049 16.15 -48.95 18.45
C LYS A 1049 15.62 -50.21 17.78
#